data_AF-A0A5E4I3Y2-F1
#
_entry.id   AF-A0A5E4I3Y2-F1
#
_cell.length_a   1.000
_cell.length_b   1.000
_cell.length_c   1.000
_cell.angle_alpha   90.00
_cell.angle_beta   90.00
_cell.angle_gamma   90.00
#
_symmetry.space_group_name_H-M   'P 1'
#
loop_
_entity.id
_entity.type
_entity.pdbx_description
1 polymer ?
#
loop_
_entity_poly.entity_id
_entity_poly.type
_entity_poly.pdbx_seq_one_letter_code
_entity_poly.pdbx_strand_id
1 'polypeptide(L)'
;MQNDVNKKIYTFAIMFTLVAVLFFPVINSQENLTNPLLLENINWWNTTWPYRKLITIDHTKVASDLPDFTVLISISSDTDLATRAQDDGDDITFVLYSDNTTQLNHELELFNGTTGNMVGWVKIPSLSSTIDTKIWLYYGNSICSSQQKVAATWDSHYVIVHHLEEKSGTIYDSTQYNNDGTSYGEMNRSAPGKIDGGYYFDQMNDYIDIANSSSLYHAMENAFTVEAWTKTNNFGTWRSTVTKDTGGTGKTSEFWFGWAASNKLDFKFNAGSDLYGNTSITDTSWHYIVGNFNGVEMRLFLDGTSDNNPVSVPKVTPSNGSVNLGLTKYWGDNYYGGSLDEVRISNIARNNSWLSTSYKNQNNPESFISIGSEELYQYTLTLTNSGTGSGTIQASPGGPYSYGTVVTIWANASVGSTFAGFSGALTGTITPQPLVMNGNKVVNAQFTLQSGFTLTLTISGTGSGTIQASPGGPYSYGTVVTIWANASVGSTFAGFSGAFAGMITPQPLVMNGNKVVNAQFTLGYSLTITIQGSGTVTKNPDQPSYSYGQVVNLTAHPSTGWIFDHWTGNLTGNQNPATLSINGNQNVTASFISENKPPVAVNDSAMVFENSSNNSIDVLTNDYDLNGDNLTILSVTQPLHGISSQIGSYVYYTPLTSYIGSDSFQYNISDGKGGNSSATVVITVKPVNTPPNMPSYPNPDDGENAVSVTIDLGWNGGDPNPDDTVLYDVYFGTSNSPPKVRSNQSALSYDPGILLYNTSFYWKIVAWDNHGASTTGPLWHFTTQQKNEEKIVVNITRPLNHSFYLRNIRLFSLPRNTIVFGSIKITAKVTADAGVDRVEFYIDGKLKKTDTIPPYTYHWITLKLFKHNIMVQAYDNHGNTASDELTVFKL
;
A
#
# COMPACT_ATOMS: atom_id res chain seq x y z
N MET A 1 -28.63 -25.36 -37.74
CA MET A 1 -29.55 -26.32 -37.09
C MET A 1 -28.78 -27.62 -36.92
N GLN A 2 -28.63 -28.28 -35.78
CA GLN A 2 -28.82 -27.98 -34.37
C GLN A 2 -28.25 -29.26 -33.71
N ASN A 3 -27.34 -29.09 -32.74
CA ASN A 3 -26.95 -30.05 -31.72
C ASN A 3 -26.24 -31.35 -32.11
N ASP A 4 -24.94 -31.37 -31.85
CA ASP A 4 -24.04 -32.51 -31.69
C ASP A 4 -22.79 -31.91 -31.00
N VAL A 5 -22.13 -32.39 -29.95
CA VAL A 5 -22.05 -33.67 -29.23
C VAL A 5 -21.47 -33.39 -27.83
N ASN A 6 -22.07 -34.03 -26.82
CA ASN A 6 -21.54 -34.57 -25.55
C ASN A 6 -20.22 -34.09 -24.87
N LYS A 7 -20.39 -33.89 -23.54
CA LYS A 7 -19.54 -34.34 -22.39
C LYS A 7 -18.20 -33.61 -22.07
N LYS A 8 -18.29 -32.85 -20.96
CA LYS A 8 -17.56 -32.99 -19.68
C LYS A 8 -16.03 -33.29 -19.71
N ILE A 9 -15.30 -32.43 -18.96
CA ILE A 9 -14.14 -32.67 -18.05
C ILE A 9 -12.79 -32.00 -18.45
N TYR A 10 -12.39 -30.99 -17.64
CA TYR A 10 -11.03 -30.54 -17.21
C TYR A 10 -10.03 -30.08 -18.31
N THR A 11 -9.03 -29.21 -18.16
CA THR A 11 -8.55 -28.18 -17.22
C THR A 11 -7.29 -27.58 -17.92
N PHE A 12 -7.10 -26.25 -17.86
CA PHE A 12 -5.86 -25.46 -18.00
C PHE A 12 -5.12 -25.23 -19.35
N ALA A 13 -4.82 -23.92 -19.54
CA ALA A 13 -3.57 -23.30 -20.06
C ALA A 13 -3.28 -23.36 -21.58
N ILE A 14 -2.72 -22.36 -22.30
CA ILE A 14 -2.11 -21.02 -22.06
C ILE A 14 -1.73 -20.43 -23.47
N MET A 15 -1.51 -19.10 -23.59
CA MET A 15 -0.80 -18.30 -24.66
C MET A 15 -1.55 -17.89 -25.95
N PHE A 16 -1.84 -16.58 -26.17
CA PHE A 16 -1.03 -15.53 -26.87
C PHE A 16 -0.85 -15.82 -28.39
N THR A 17 -1.21 -14.99 -29.40
CA THR A 17 -0.84 -13.57 -29.66
C THR A 17 -1.58 -12.97 -30.89
N LEU A 18 -2.05 -11.71 -30.77
CA LEU A 18 -2.08 -10.52 -31.67
C LEU A 18 -1.78 -10.59 -33.21
N VAL A 19 -2.45 -9.75 -34.05
CA VAL A 19 -1.86 -8.62 -34.85
C VAL A 19 -2.83 -7.92 -35.86
N ALA A 20 -2.79 -6.57 -35.84
CA ALA A 20 -3.08 -5.48 -36.82
C ALA A 20 -4.46 -5.38 -37.56
N VAL A 21 -5.27 -4.30 -37.45
CA VAL A 21 -5.14 -2.83 -37.64
C VAL A 21 -5.17 -2.39 -39.13
N LEU A 22 -6.25 -1.70 -39.56
CA LEU A 22 -6.24 -0.32 -40.09
C LEU A 22 -7.56 0.11 -40.81
N PHE A 23 -7.86 1.41 -40.65
CA PHE A 23 -8.72 2.35 -41.43
C PHE A 23 -10.09 2.80 -40.86
N PHE A 24 -10.07 4.03 -40.31
CA PHE A 24 -11.17 5.01 -40.22
C PHE A 24 -11.09 5.98 -41.42
N PRO A 25 -12.18 6.67 -41.86
CA PRO A 25 -12.65 7.95 -41.24
C PRO A 25 -14.21 8.15 -41.24
N VAL A 26 -14.88 8.61 -40.15
CA VAL A 26 -15.23 10.00 -39.74
C VAL A 26 -16.76 10.32 -39.83
N ILE A 27 -17.34 10.66 -38.66
CA ILE A 27 -18.46 11.58 -38.31
C ILE A 27 -19.95 11.10 -38.15
N ASN A 28 -20.43 11.34 -36.91
CA ASN A 28 -21.77 11.62 -36.34
C ASN A 28 -22.94 10.63 -36.44
N SER A 29 -23.41 10.15 -35.28
CA SER A 29 -24.43 10.84 -34.47
C SER A 29 -24.63 10.15 -33.12
N GLN A 30 -25.02 10.95 -32.13
CA GLN A 30 -25.29 10.57 -30.75
C GLN A 30 -26.30 9.44 -30.63
N GLU A 31 -26.04 8.47 -29.75
CA GLU A 31 -27.05 8.01 -28.80
C GLU A 31 -26.41 7.37 -27.57
N ASN A 32 -26.87 7.84 -26.41
CA ASN A 32 -26.54 7.37 -25.08
C ASN A 32 -26.79 5.86 -24.92
N LEU A 33 -25.78 5.13 -24.48
CA LEU A 33 -25.97 3.92 -23.68
C LEU A 33 -25.08 4.01 -22.46
N THR A 34 -25.63 4.62 -21.41
CA THR A 34 -25.16 4.52 -20.03
C THR A 34 -25.36 3.08 -19.55
N ASN A 35 -24.35 2.24 -19.78
CA ASN A 35 -24.12 1.10 -18.93
C ASN A 35 -23.00 1.52 -17.96
N PRO A 36 -23.21 1.57 -16.64
CA PRO A 36 -22.11 1.82 -15.73
C PRO A 36 -21.24 0.56 -15.75
N LEU A 37 -20.25 0.56 -16.65
CA LEU A 37 -19.06 -0.24 -16.46
C LEU A 37 -18.58 0.07 -15.04
N LEU A 38 -18.47 -0.99 -14.23
CA LEU A 38 -17.77 -0.98 -12.95
C LEU A 38 -16.59 -0.02 -13.06
N LEU A 39 -16.59 1.04 -12.25
CA LEU A 39 -15.51 2.03 -12.19
C LEU A 39 -14.18 1.28 -12.16
N GLU A 40 -13.41 1.38 -13.25
CA GLU A 40 -12.07 0.85 -13.30
C GLU A 40 -11.28 1.51 -12.16
N ASN A 41 -10.54 0.71 -11.39
CA ASN A 41 -9.59 1.21 -10.41
C ASN A 41 -8.58 2.11 -11.13
N ILE A 42 -8.80 3.42 -11.13
CA ILE A 42 -7.90 4.39 -11.75
C ILE A 42 -6.59 4.36 -10.93
N ASN A 43 -5.52 3.87 -11.55
CA ASN A 43 -4.19 4.05 -10.99
C ASN A 43 -3.73 5.47 -11.28
N TRP A 44 -3.79 6.34 -10.27
CA TRP A 44 -3.37 7.74 -10.36
C TRP A 44 -1.86 7.89 -10.53
N TRP A 45 -1.05 6.86 -10.26
CA TRP A 45 0.39 6.95 -10.47
C TRP A 45 0.78 6.47 -11.86
N ASN A 46 0.82 7.39 -12.81
CA ASN A 46 1.06 7.08 -14.22
C ASN A 46 1.66 8.28 -14.98
N THR A 47 1.79 8.15 -16.30
CA THR A 47 2.43 9.16 -17.15
C THR A 47 1.63 10.45 -17.32
N THR A 48 0.31 10.43 -17.11
CA THR A 48 -0.53 11.64 -17.14
C THR A 48 -0.64 12.31 -15.78
N TRP A 49 -0.33 11.59 -14.70
CA TRP A 49 -0.31 12.07 -13.32
C TRP A 49 1.08 11.80 -12.69
N PRO A 50 2.12 12.48 -13.20
CA PRO A 50 3.49 12.06 -12.97
C PRO A 50 4.10 12.62 -11.67
N TYR A 51 3.41 13.50 -10.96
CA TYR A 51 3.90 14.11 -9.71
C TYR A 51 2.94 13.82 -8.57
N ARG A 52 3.49 13.49 -7.40
CA ARG A 52 2.70 13.36 -6.17
C ARG A 52 3.50 13.75 -4.93
N LYS A 53 2.80 14.13 -3.86
CA LYS A 53 3.35 14.35 -2.52
C LYS A 53 2.52 13.58 -1.49
N LEU A 54 3.18 13.05 -0.47
CA LEU A 54 2.49 12.43 0.67
C LEU A 54 2.05 13.52 1.65
N ILE A 55 0.76 13.56 1.97
CA ILE A 55 0.24 14.37 3.08
C ILE A 55 -0.04 13.43 4.25
N THR A 56 0.50 13.78 5.42
CA THR A 56 0.30 13.06 6.67
C THR A 56 -0.41 13.97 7.67
N ILE A 57 -1.61 13.58 8.08
CA ILE A 57 -2.44 14.29 9.06
C ILE A 57 -2.10 13.75 10.45
N ASP A 58 -1.75 14.64 11.38
CA ASP A 58 -1.27 14.33 12.73
C ASP A 58 -2.43 13.88 13.63
N HIS A 59 -2.43 12.60 14.00
CA HIS A 59 -3.48 12.00 14.84
C HIS A 59 -3.56 12.65 16.24
N THR A 60 -2.47 13.21 16.76
CA THR A 60 -2.46 13.84 18.09
C THR A 60 -3.31 15.11 18.14
N LYS A 61 -3.66 15.67 16.97
CA LYS A 61 -4.57 16.81 16.82
C LYS A 61 -6.03 16.38 16.72
N VAL A 62 -6.32 15.10 16.54
CA VAL A 62 -7.66 14.55 16.36
C VAL A 62 -8.20 14.06 17.70
N ALA A 63 -9.39 14.52 18.10
CA ALA A 63 -9.89 14.28 19.46
C ALA A 63 -10.48 12.86 19.68
N SER A 64 -11.00 12.24 18.63
CA SER A 64 -11.45 10.84 18.57
C SER A 64 -11.50 10.42 17.10
N ASP A 65 -11.69 9.14 16.80
CA ASP A 65 -11.88 8.73 15.40
C ASP A 65 -13.16 9.36 14.83
N LEU A 66 -13.05 10.01 13.65
CA LEU A 66 -14.13 10.75 13.00
C LEU A 66 -14.37 10.19 11.58
N PRO A 67 -15.57 9.64 11.29
CA PRO A 67 -15.93 9.22 9.94
C PRO A 67 -16.33 10.40 9.07
N ASP A 68 -16.02 10.33 7.77
CA ASP A 68 -16.40 11.32 6.77
C ASP A 68 -16.07 12.78 7.15
N PHE A 69 -14.95 12.99 7.84
CA PHE A 69 -14.53 14.31 8.30
C PHE A 69 -13.81 15.09 7.20
N THR A 70 -14.24 16.32 6.95
CA THR A 70 -13.62 17.20 5.98
C THR A 70 -12.45 17.96 6.62
N VAL A 71 -11.23 17.70 6.15
CA VAL A 71 -9.99 18.30 6.64
C VAL A 71 -9.58 19.46 5.75
N LEU A 72 -9.28 20.61 6.36
CA LEU A 72 -8.63 21.74 5.72
C LEU A 72 -7.14 21.43 5.49
N ILE A 73 -6.72 21.51 4.25
CA ILE A 73 -5.34 21.41 3.78
C ILE A 73 -4.91 22.81 3.33
N SER A 74 -4.01 23.43 4.10
CA SER A 74 -3.44 24.74 3.80
C SER A 74 -1.94 24.62 3.54
N ILE A 75 -1.52 25.16 2.41
CA ILE A 75 -0.12 25.22 1.95
C ILE A 75 0.19 26.68 1.63
N SER A 76 0.99 27.35 2.46
CA SER A 76 1.35 28.76 2.24
C SER A 76 2.15 28.99 0.95
N SER A 77 2.98 28.03 0.53
CA SER A 77 3.66 28.01 -0.76
C SER A 77 4.28 26.64 -1.03
N ASP A 78 4.35 26.25 -2.30
CA ASP A 78 5.04 25.03 -2.73
C ASP A 78 5.58 25.21 -4.16
N THR A 79 6.91 25.17 -4.32
CA THR A 79 7.54 25.44 -5.61
C THR A 79 7.26 24.37 -6.65
N ASP A 80 6.98 23.15 -6.23
CA ASP A 80 6.71 22.03 -7.14
C ASP A 80 5.31 22.18 -7.72
N LEU A 81 4.31 22.47 -6.87
CA LEU A 81 2.96 22.81 -7.31
C LEU A 81 2.96 24.01 -8.26
N ALA A 82 3.67 25.09 -7.90
CA ALA A 82 3.80 26.28 -8.74
C ALA A 82 4.40 26.00 -10.13
N THR A 83 5.26 24.99 -10.24
CA THR A 83 5.95 24.66 -11.49
C THR A 83 5.15 23.70 -12.36
N ARG A 84 4.27 22.87 -11.77
CA ARG A 84 3.73 21.68 -12.42
C ARG A 84 2.21 21.66 -12.55
N ALA A 85 1.48 22.20 -11.57
CA ALA A 85 0.03 22.22 -11.62
C ALA A 85 -0.47 23.25 -12.66
N GLN A 86 -1.70 23.07 -13.12
CA GLN A 86 -2.39 24.07 -13.94
C GLN A 86 -2.61 25.35 -13.13
N ASP A 87 -2.61 26.52 -13.77
CA ASP A 87 -2.71 27.82 -13.09
C ASP A 87 -3.99 27.97 -12.24
N ASP A 88 -5.05 27.25 -12.60
CA ASP A 88 -6.35 27.19 -11.93
C ASP A 88 -6.49 26.02 -10.93
N GLY A 89 -5.50 25.13 -10.84
CA GLY A 89 -5.49 23.98 -9.94
C GLY A 89 -6.41 22.84 -10.37
N ASP A 90 -6.93 22.83 -11.60
CA ASP A 90 -7.86 21.81 -12.08
C ASP A 90 -7.28 20.39 -12.07
N ASP A 91 -5.96 20.29 -12.13
CA ASP A 91 -5.21 19.05 -12.06
C ASP A 91 -4.69 18.72 -10.66
N ILE A 92 -5.27 19.29 -9.60
CA ILE A 92 -4.98 18.89 -8.22
C ILE A 92 -6.01 17.86 -7.79
N THR A 93 -5.55 16.74 -7.23
CA THR A 93 -6.46 15.70 -6.72
C THR A 93 -5.86 14.98 -5.52
N PHE A 94 -6.73 14.52 -4.64
CA PHE A 94 -6.35 13.77 -3.44
C PHE A 94 -6.78 12.32 -3.56
N VAL A 95 -5.92 11.40 -3.14
CA VAL A 95 -6.15 9.95 -3.28
C VAL A 95 -5.85 9.25 -1.97
N LEU A 96 -6.67 8.27 -1.61
CA LEU A 96 -6.52 7.50 -0.39
C LEU A 96 -5.21 6.69 -0.42
N TYR A 97 -4.39 6.83 0.62
CA TYR A 97 -3.08 6.18 0.69
C TYR A 97 -3.16 4.66 0.70
N SER A 98 -4.18 4.09 1.35
CA SER A 98 -4.28 2.64 1.58
C SER A 98 -4.45 1.83 0.30
N ASP A 99 -5.07 2.40 -0.73
CA ASP A 99 -5.33 1.73 -2.00
C ASP A 99 -4.70 2.40 -3.22
N ASN A 100 -4.24 3.65 -3.12
CA ASN A 100 -3.66 4.45 -4.21
C ASN A 100 -4.60 4.66 -5.42
N THR A 101 -5.91 4.45 -5.27
CA THR A 101 -6.89 4.46 -6.35
C THR A 101 -8.14 5.29 -6.03
N THR A 102 -8.58 5.31 -4.77
CA THR A 102 -9.78 6.02 -4.35
C THR A 102 -9.53 7.52 -4.30
N GLN A 103 -10.11 8.25 -5.24
CA GLN A 103 -10.12 9.71 -5.21
C GLN A 103 -10.98 10.21 -4.05
N LEU A 104 -10.45 11.16 -3.30
CA LEU A 104 -11.15 11.84 -2.22
C LEU A 104 -11.86 13.08 -2.77
N ASN A 105 -13.12 13.26 -2.38
CA ASN A 105 -13.86 14.46 -2.73
C ASN A 105 -13.20 15.66 -2.07
N HIS A 106 -13.01 16.72 -2.85
CA HIS A 106 -12.34 17.91 -2.39
C HIS A 106 -12.83 19.15 -3.13
N GLU A 107 -12.51 20.29 -2.54
CA GLU A 107 -12.81 21.63 -3.00
C GLU A 107 -11.58 22.50 -2.72
N LEU A 108 -11.23 23.36 -3.67
CA LEU A 108 -10.17 24.35 -3.53
C LEU A 108 -10.84 25.73 -3.45
N GLU A 109 -10.62 26.43 -2.34
CA GLU A 109 -11.01 27.84 -2.18
C GLU A 109 -9.99 28.75 -2.86
N LEU A 110 -8.72 28.37 -2.76
CA LEU A 110 -7.61 29.11 -3.29
C LEU A 110 -6.58 28.17 -3.89
N PHE A 111 -6.19 28.44 -5.13
CA PHE A 111 -4.93 27.98 -5.67
C PHE A 111 -4.25 29.11 -6.42
N ASN A 112 -2.95 29.28 -6.18
CA ASN A 112 -2.12 30.24 -6.89
C ASN A 112 -1.02 29.49 -7.66
N GLY A 113 -1.22 29.31 -8.97
CA GLY A 113 -0.24 28.64 -9.84
C GLY A 113 1.15 29.28 -9.89
N THR A 114 1.31 30.54 -9.44
CA THR A 114 2.64 31.18 -9.38
C THR A 114 3.43 30.82 -8.13
N THR A 115 2.76 30.64 -6.99
CA THR A 115 3.42 30.39 -5.69
C THR A 115 3.21 28.97 -5.16
N GLY A 116 2.27 28.22 -5.74
CA GLY A 116 1.79 26.94 -5.22
C GLY A 116 1.06 27.08 -3.90
N ASN A 117 0.64 28.29 -3.52
CA ASN A 117 -0.21 28.51 -2.37
C ASN A 117 -1.57 27.86 -2.64
N MET A 118 -2.04 27.06 -1.69
CA MET A 118 -3.27 26.28 -1.81
C MET A 118 -4.02 26.28 -0.49
N VAL A 119 -5.34 26.48 -0.56
CA VAL A 119 -6.28 26.27 0.53
C VAL A 119 -7.41 25.41 -0.02
N GLY A 120 -7.64 24.25 0.59
CA GLY A 120 -8.68 23.34 0.13
C GLY A 120 -9.15 22.36 1.18
N TRP A 121 -10.37 21.89 1.00
CA TRP A 121 -11.07 20.96 1.88
C TRP A 121 -11.09 19.58 1.27
N VAL A 122 -10.72 18.57 2.04
CA VAL A 122 -10.66 17.17 1.58
C VAL A 122 -11.48 16.28 2.50
N LYS A 123 -12.44 15.55 1.93
CA LYS A 123 -13.26 14.59 2.68
C LYS A 123 -12.46 13.33 2.99
N ILE A 124 -12.17 13.11 4.28
CA ILE A 124 -11.45 11.93 4.76
C ILE A 124 -12.46 10.89 5.26
N PRO A 125 -12.53 9.69 4.66
CA PRO A 125 -13.51 8.67 5.04
C PRO A 125 -13.42 8.24 6.50
N SER A 126 -12.21 8.20 7.06
CA SER A 126 -11.94 7.89 8.46
C SER A 126 -10.69 8.61 8.92
N LEU A 127 -10.87 9.64 9.74
CA LEU A 127 -9.79 10.38 10.37
C LEU A 127 -9.48 9.79 11.75
N SER A 128 -8.26 9.28 11.93
CA SER A 128 -7.87 8.58 13.16
C SER A 128 -7.27 9.50 14.22
N SER A 129 -7.56 9.19 15.48
CA SER A 129 -7.00 9.79 16.71
C SER A 129 -5.85 8.99 17.32
N THR A 130 -5.47 7.85 16.73
CA THR A 130 -4.44 6.95 17.26
C THR A 130 -3.29 6.69 16.29
N ILE A 131 -3.51 6.86 14.99
CA ILE A 131 -2.48 6.72 13.96
C ILE A 131 -2.59 7.85 12.94
N ASP A 132 -1.46 8.34 12.45
CA ASP A 132 -1.46 9.39 11.43
C ASP A 132 -2.23 8.94 10.18
N THR A 133 -3.10 9.81 9.70
CA THR A 133 -3.89 9.56 8.50
C THR A 133 -3.12 10.04 7.28
N LYS A 134 -2.95 9.18 6.27
CA LYS A 134 -2.15 9.47 5.08
C LYS A 134 -3.02 9.57 3.84
N ILE A 135 -2.73 10.55 3.00
CA ILE A 135 -3.33 10.73 1.67
C ILE A 135 -2.25 11.16 0.67
N TRP A 136 -2.47 10.88 -0.60
CA TRP A 136 -1.63 11.40 -1.68
C TRP A 136 -2.24 12.65 -2.29
N LEU A 137 -1.41 13.63 -2.58
CA LEU A 137 -1.70 14.77 -3.43
C LEU A 137 -1.07 14.51 -4.79
N TYR A 138 -1.86 14.35 -5.85
CA TYR A 138 -1.39 14.16 -7.23
C TYR A 138 -1.62 15.42 -8.06
N TYR A 139 -0.69 15.72 -8.99
CA TYR A 139 -0.77 16.89 -9.86
C TYR A 139 0.09 16.77 -11.14
N GLY A 140 -0.01 17.77 -12.01
CA GLY A 140 0.74 17.94 -13.27
C GLY A 140 0.12 17.28 -14.48
N ASN A 141 -1.20 17.12 -14.48
CA ASN A 141 -1.96 16.68 -15.64
C ASN A 141 -2.50 17.89 -16.41
N SER A 142 -1.70 18.44 -17.32
CA SER A 142 -1.99 19.70 -18.01
C SER A 142 -3.17 19.69 -18.99
N ILE A 143 -3.89 18.57 -19.12
CA ILE A 143 -5.02 18.41 -20.05
C ILE A 143 -6.30 17.92 -19.37
N CYS A 144 -6.29 17.64 -18.07
CA CYS A 144 -7.51 17.22 -17.40
C CYS A 144 -8.40 18.43 -17.13
N SER A 145 -9.71 18.18 -17.11
CA SER A 145 -10.67 19.08 -16.47
C SER A 145 -10.51 19.04 -14.95
N SER A 146 -11.14 19.99 -14.28
CA SER A 146 -11.26 20.02 -12.82
C SER A 146 -11.54 18.66 -12.20
N GLN A 147 -10.73 18.31 -11.20
CA GLN A 147 -10.90 17.11 -10.38
C GLN A 147 -11.72 17.36 -9.11
N GLN A 148 -12.12 18.60 -8.85
CA GLN A 148 -12.88 18.98 -7.68
C GLN A 148 -14.30 18.38 -7.70
N LYS A 149 -14.81 18.06 -6.52
CA LYS A 149 -16.17 17.52 -6.28
C LYS A 149 -16.86 18.26 -5.15
N VAL A 150 -16.92 19.60 -5.28
CA VAL A 150 -17.43 20.57 -4.30
C VAL A 150 -18.64 20.07 -3.52
N ALA A 151 -19.77 19.82 -4.20
CA ALA A 151 -21.03 19.39 -3.57
C ALA A 151 -20.93 18.10 -2.72
N ALA A 152 -19.91 17.27 -2.95
CA ALA A 152 -19.71 15.99 -2.25
C ALA A 152 -18.52 16.02 -1.26
N THR A 153 -17.83 17.15 -1.12
CA THR A 153 -16.71 17.37 -0.18
C THR A 153 -17.19 17.37 1.27
N TRP A 154 -18.39 17.88 1.50
CA TRP A 154 -19.00 17.94 2.83
C TRP A 154 -19.89 16.72 3.08
N ASP A 155 -19.96 16.23 4.32
CA ASP A 155 -20.91 15.18 4.66
C ASP A 155 -22.36 15.69 4.59
N SER A 156 -23.30 14.78 4.33
CA SER A 156 -24.68 15.13 3.99
C SER A 156 -25.45 15.86 5.09
N HIS A 157 -24.94 15.91 6.33
CA HIS A 157 -25.58 16.65 7.40
C HIS A 157 -25.27 18.15 7.37
N TYR A 158 -24.18 18.58 6.71
CA TYR A 158 -23.96 20.01 6.46
C TYR A 158 -24.97 20.50 5.42
N VAL A 159 -25.83 21.43 5.83
CA VAL A 159 -26.88 22.03 4.99
C VAL A 159 -26.51 23.41 4.48
N ILE A 160 -25.55 24.08 5.14
CA ILE A 160 -24.94 25.34 4.71
C ILE A 160 -23.44 25.22 5.00
N VAL A 161 -22.61 25.53 4.02
CA VAL A 161 -21.17 25.82 4.13
C VAL A 161 -20.90 27.03 3.27
N HIS A 162 -20.72 28.19 3.89
CA HIS A 162 -20.37 29.43 3.23
C HIS A 162 -18.97 29.83 3.69
N HIS A 163 -18.01 29.79 2.78
CA HIS A 163 -16.62 30.13 3.03
C HIS A 163 -16.44 31.66 3.15
N LEU A 164 -17.19 32.45 2.38
CA LEU A 164 -17.17 33.94 2.41
C LEU A 164 -15.88 34.52 1.80
N GLU A 165 -15.49 33.96 0.68
CA GLU A 165 -14.28 34.25 -0.08
C GLU A 165 -14.57 35.04 -1.37
N GLU A 166 -15.79 34.97 -1.90
CA GLU A 166 -16.12 35.54 -3.21
C GLU A 166 -16.18 37.07 -3.16
N LYS A 167 -15.58 37.72 -4.17
CA LYS A 167 -15.42 39.19 -4.16
C LYS A 167 -16.63 39.96 -4.67
N SER A 168 -17.56 39.28 -5.36
CA SER A 168 -18.78 39.89 -5.91
C SER A 168 -19.79 38.81 -6.33
N GLY A 169 -21.06 39.19 -6.52
CA GLY A 169 -22.09 38.29 -7.02
C GLY A 169 -22.69 37.37 -5.95
N THR A 170 -23.15 36.19 -6.37
CA THR A 170 -23.68 35.14 -5.49
C THR A 170 -22.64 34.73 -4.45
N ILE A 171 -23.10 34.35 -3.27
CA ILE A 171 -22.30 33.74 -2.21
C ILE A 171 -22.70 32.27 -2.22
N TYR A 172 -21.79 31.39 -2.62
CA TYR A 172 -22.11 30.01 -2.89
C TYR A 172 -22.15 29.17 -1.62
N ASP A 173 -23.04 28.20 -1.62
CA ASP A 173 -23.06 27.12 -0.65
C ASP A 173 -22.31 25.91 -1.19
N SER A 174 -21.22 25.51 -0.52
CA SER A 174 -20.38 24.39 -0.95
C SER A 174 -21.01 23.01 -0.72
N THR A 175 -22.21 22.95 -0.12
CA THR A 175 -22.95 21.70 0.05
C THR A 175 -23.75 21.33 -1.20
N GLN A 176 -24.13 20.06 -1.33
CA GLN A 176 -25.07 19.60 -2.36
C GLN A 176 -26.45 20.29 -2.34
N TYR A 177 -26.78 21.07 -1.31
CA TYR A 177 -28.08 21.68 -1.15
C TYR A 177 -28.21 23.04 -1.85
N ASN A 178 -27.10 23.66 -2.28
CA ASN A 178 -27.06 24.95 -2.99
C ASN A 178 -27.89 26.04 -2.28
N ASN A 179 -27.78 26.13 -0.96
CA ASN A 179 -28.39 27.19 -0.16
C ASN A 179 -27.59 28.49 -0.29
N ASP A 180 -27.48 29.00 -1.51
CA ASP A 180 -26.70 30.19 -1.87
C ASP A 180 -27.26 31.46 -1.20
N GLY A 181 -26.34 32.38 -0.89
CA GLY A 181 -26.63 33.64 -0.22
C GLY A 181 -26.72 34.83 -1.18
N THR A 182 -27.55 35.80 -0.81
CA THR A 182 -27.63 37.12 -1.45
C THR A 182 -27.15 38.19 -0.48
N SER A 183 -26.12 38.95 -0.88
CA SER A 183 -25.60 40.07 -0.07
C SER A 183 -26.49 41.32 -0.17
N TYR A 184 -26.70 41.98 0.96
CA TYR A 184 -27.34 43.29 1.09
C TYR A 184 -26.41 44.26 1.83
N GLY A 185 -26.46 45.55 1.46
CA GLY A 185 -25.55 46.58 2.00
C GLY A 185 -24.31 46.81 1.12
N GLU A 186 -23.29 47.47 1.68
CA GLU A 186 -21.98 47.74 1.04
C GLU A 186 -20.84 46.97 1.76
N MET A 187 -21.11 45.72 2.10
CA MET A 187 -20.21 44.83 2.83
C MET A 187 -18.84 44.68 2.16
N ASN A 188 -17.77 44.76 2.97
CA ASN A 188 -16.42 44.57 2.46
C ASN A 188 -16.08 43.07 2.33
N ARG A 189 -16.28 42.53 1.12
CA ARG A 189 -15.96 41.14 0.73
C ARG A 189 -14.48 40.88 0.41
N SER A 190 -13.64 41.91 0.54
CA SER A 190 -12.18 41.80 0.42
C SER A 190 -11.48 41.85 1.77
N ALA A 191 -12.21 41.77 2.88
CA ALA A 191 -11.60 41.70 4.20
C ALA A 191 -10.82 40.37 4.36
N PRO A 192 -9.71 40.38 5.12
CA PRO A 192 -8.99 39.14 5.42
C PRO A 192 -9.85 38.23 6.29
N GLY A 193 -9.89 36.94 5.95
CA GLY A 193 -10.52 35.90 6.74
C GLY A 193 -9.66 35.40 7.89
N LYS A 194 -10.15 34.37 8.57
CA LYS A 194 -9.36 33.50 9.43
C LYS A 194 -8.60 32.47 8.59
N ILE A 195 -9.21 31.92 7.54
CA ILE A 195 -8.62 30.85 6.73
C ILE A 195 -8.03 31.42 5.44
N ASP A 196 -8.84 32.13 4.65
CA ASP A 196 -8.39 32.82 3.45
C ASP A 196 -9.03 34.23 3.33
N GLY A 197 -10.21 34.34 2.74
CA GLY A 197 -11.06 35.51 2.65
C GLY A 197 -12.10 35.52 3.76
N GLY A 198 -12.67 36.68 4.01
CA GLY A 198 -13.80 36.82 4.92
C GLY A 198 -14.53 38.11 4.63
N TYR A 199 -15.72 38.25 5.18
CA TYR A 199 -16.54 39.42 4.94
C TYR A 199 -16.60 40.29 6.19
N TYR A 200 -16.44 41.61 6.00
CA TYR A 200 -16.60 42.59 7.07
C TYR A 200 -17.93 43.34 6.94
N PHE A 201 -18.71 43.34 8.02
CA PHE A 201 -20.03 43.92 8.15
C PHE A 201 -19.94 45.23 8.94
N ASP A 202 -20.57 46.29 8.44
CA ASP A 202 -20.41 47.66 8.93
C ASP A 202 -21.32 48.06 10.10
N GLN A 203 -22.21 47.16 10.55
CA GLN A 203 -23.20 47.39 11.61
C GLN A 203 -24.36 48.33 11.26
N MET A 204 -24.50 48.78 10.01
CA MET A 204 -25.55 49.70 9.61
C MET A 204 -26.66 49.00 8.82
N ASN A 205 -26.29 48.26 7.78
CA ASN A 205 -27.25 47.62 6.88
C ASN A 205 -26.73 46.35 6.19
N ASP A 206 -25.50 45.92 6.49
CA ASP A 206 -24.87 44.76 5.87
C ASP A 206 -25.41 43.43 6.40
N TYR A 207 -25.85 42.54 5.50
CA TYR A 207 -26.20 41.16 5.82
C TYR A 207 -26.23 40.25 4.59
N ILE A 208 -26.27 38.94 4.81
CA ILE A 208 -26.50 37.92 3.77
C ILE A 208 -27.85 37.27 4.05
N ASP A 209 -28.76 37.28 3.07
CA ASP A 209 -30.01 36.52 3.12
C ASP A 209 -29.85 35.22 2.35
N ILE A 210 -30.10 34.11 3.03
CA ILE A 210 -30.17 32.76 2.46
C ILE A 210 -31.63 32.34 2.48
N ALA A 211 -32.25 32.37 1.30
CA ALA A 211 -33.67 32.12 1.15
C ALA A 211 -34.06 30.73 1.67
N ASN A 212 -35.21 30.64 2.34
CA ASN A 212 -35.69 29.36 2.85
C ASN A 212 -35.92 28.35 1.71
N SER A 213 -35.48 27.12 1.92
CA SER A 213 -35.58 26.01 0.97
C SER A 213 -36.16 24.77 1.65
N SER A 214 -36.41 23.71 0.89
CA SER A 214 -36.87 22.42 1.42
C SER A 214 -35.80 21.76 2.31
N SER A 215 -34.51 21.96 2.03
CA SER A 215 -33.41 21.47 2.85
C SER A 215 -33.24 22.26 4.15
N LEU A 216 -33.65 23.54 4.19
CA LEU A 216 -33.56 24.38 5.40
C LEU A 216 -34.79 24.34 6.30
N TYR A 217 -35.99 24.11 5.76
CA TYR A 217 -37.24 24.23 6.53
C TYR A 217 -37.25 23.35 7.80
N HIS A 218 -36.77 22.11 7.72
CA HIS A 218 -36.70 21.18 8.87
C HIS A 218 -35.27 21.01 9.43
N ALA A 219 -34.26 21.73 8.91
CA ALA A 219 -32.86 21.50 9.26
C ALA A 219 -32.55 21.76 10.74
N MET A 220 -33.24 22.72 11.36
CA MET A 220 -33.01 23.12 12.76
C MET A 220 -34.10 22.61 13.72
N GLU A 221 -34.98 21.71 13.27
CA GLU A 221 -36.14 21.25 14.06
C GLU A 221 -35.73 20.30 15.20
N ASN A 222 -34.91 19.30 14.90
CA ASN A 222 -34.66 18.18 15.80
C ASN A 222 -33.32 18.28 16.50
N ALA A 223 -32.26 18.57 15.77
CA ALA A 223 -30.92 18.84 16.30
C ALA A 223 -30.16 19.61 15.24
N PHE A 224 -29.24 20.49 15.64
CA PHE A 224 -28.38 21.19 14.71
C PHE A 224 -27.14 21.76 15.40
N THR A 225 -26.14 22.07 14.58
CA THR A 225 -24.97 22.85 14.99
C THR A 225 -24.82 24.02 14.02
N VAL A 226 -24.63 25.22 14.56
CA VAL A 226 -24.17 26.41 13.82
C VAL A 226 -22.74 26.74 14.25
N GLU A 227 -21.84 26.90 13.29
CA GLU A 227 -20.41 27.17 13.47
C GLU A 227 -20.05 28.44 12.68
N ALA A 228 -19.17 29.28 13.21
CA ALA A 228 -18.60 30.41 12.48
C ALA A 228 -17.26 30.83 13.09
N TRP A 229 -16.37 31.38 12.28
CA TRP A 229 -15.32 32.26 12.76
C TRP A 229 -15.84 33.70 12.80
N THR A 230 -15.57 34.39 13.90
CA THR A 230 -16.02 35.77 14.13
C THR A 230 -14.89 36.61 14.71
N LYS A 231 -14.80 37.85 14.25
CA LYS A 231 -13.88 38.85 14.78
C LYS A 231 -14.61 40.16 14.97
N THR A 232 -14.93 40.50 16.21
CA THR A 232 -15.64 41.74 16.55
C THR A 232 -15.06 42.34 17.83
N ASN A 233 -15.19 43.66 17.96
CA ASN A 233 -14.73 44.42 19.13
C ASN A 233 -15.85 45.32 19.71
N ASN A 234 -17.08 45.17 19.21
CA ASN A 234 -18.20 46.07 19.51
C ASN A 234 -19.38 45.31 20.10
N PHE A 235 -19.21 44.93 21.36
CA PHE A 235 -20.16 44.17 22.16
C PHE A 235 -21.14 45.05 22.95
N GLY A 236 -21.14 46.38 22.78
CA GLY A 236 -21.98 47.28 23.60
C GLY A 236 -23.50 47.08 23.43
N THR A 237 -23.92 46.28 22.47
CA THR A 237 -25.30 45.83 22.25
C THR A 237 -25.29 44.38 21.72
N TRP A 238 -26.45 43.71 21.72
CA TRP A 238 -26.63 42.37 21.15
C TRP A 238 -26.28 42.34 19.66
N ARG A 239 -25.48 41.36 19.21
CA ARG A 239 -25.02 41.23 17.81
C ARG A 239 -25.31 39.84 17.25
N SER A 240 -26.13 39.76 16.21
CA SER A 240 -26.48 38.50 15.54
C SER A 240 -25.40 38.06 14.56
N THR A 241 -24.76 36.93 14.79
CA THR A 241 -23.88 36.33 13.77
C THR A 241 -24.72 35.54 12.76
N VAL A 242 -25.57 34.63 13.24
CA VAL A 242 -26.46 33.80 12.41
C VAL A 242 -27.86 33.77 13.03
N THR A 243 -28.90 33.99 12.22
CA THR A 243 -30.29 33.92 12.65
C THR A 243 -31.12 33.15 11.63
N LYS A 244 -32.06 32.32 12.09
CA LYS A 244 -33.15 31.81 11.24
C LYS A 244 -34.43 32.55 11.59
N ASP A 245 -34.94 33.37 10.67
CA ASP A 245 -36.16 34.16 10.88
C ASP A 245 -37.43 33.30 10.81
N THR A 246 -38.57 33.78 11.33
CA THR A 246 -39.86 33.07 11.22
C THR A 246 -40.69 33.34 9.96
N GLY A 247 -40.23 34.24 9.07
CA GLY A 247 -40.88 34.54 7.79
C GLY A 247 -42.19 35.35 7.86
N GLY A 248 -42.58 35.85 9.03
CA GLY A 248 -43.78 36.69 9.24
C GLY A 248 -43.44 38.15 9.54
N THR A 249 -44.44 39.04 9.52
CA THR A 249 -44.32 40.45 9.95
C THR A 249 -44.19 40.62 11.48
N GLY A 250 -44.22 39.50 12.22
CA GLY A 250 -44.00 39.42 13.66
C GLY A 250 -42.53 39.18 13.99
N LYS A 251 -42.05 39.90 15.01
CA LYS A 251 -40.68 39.92 15.50
C LYS A 251 -40.26 38.60 16.18
N THR A 252 -40.05 37.54 15.42
CA THR A 252 -39.65 36.22 15.94
C THR A 252 -38.61 35.55 15.04
N SER A 253 -37.71 34.79 15.65
CA SER A 253 -36.68 33.99 14.99
C SER A 253 -36.75 32.57 15.56
N GLU A 254 -36.62 31.55 14.72
CA GLU A 254 -36.50 30.15 15.15
C GLU A 254 -35.31 30.01 16.11
N PHE A 255 -34.16 30.53 15.69
CA PHE A 255 -33.00 30.71 16.54
C PHE A 255 -32.25 31.99 16.19
N TRP A 256 -31.48 32.47 17.16
CA TRP A 256 -30.51 33.54 17.06
C TRP A 256 -29.21 33.10 17.71
N PHE A 257 -28.07 33.34 17.06
CA PHE A 257 -26.74 33.00 17.56
C PHE A 257 -25.77 34.15 17.34
N GLY A 258 -25.02 34.52 18.37
CA GLY A 258 -24.01 35.55 18.28
C GLY A 258 -23.49 36.03 19.63
N TRP A 259 -23.39 37.34 19.80
CA TRP A 259 -22.76 37.97 20.95
C TRP A 259 -23.74 38.78 21.80
N ALA A 260 -23.70 38.55 23.10
CA ALA A 260 -24.41 39.33 24.10
C ALA A 260 -23.79 40.71 24.34
N ALA A 261 -24.59 41.61 24.90
CA ALA A 261 -24.12 42.92 25.37
C ALA A 261 -23.03 42.84 26.46
N SER A 262 -22.86 41.67 27.07
CA SER A 262 -21.83 41.36 28.08
C SER A 262 -20.55 40.75 27.49
N ASN A 263 -20.38 40.79 26.18
CA ASN A 263 -19.28 40.18 25.42
C ASN A 263 -19.16 38.67 25.59
N LYS A 264 -20.30 38.01 25.85
CA LYS A 264 -20.40 36.55 26.00
C LYS A 264 -21.10 35.98 24.79
N LEU A 265 -20.82 34.72 24.46
CA LEU A 265 -21.64 34.02 23.50
C LEU A 265 -23.08 33.94 23.97
N ASP A 266 -24.00 34.02 23.03
CA ASP A 266 -25.41 33.90 23.29
C ASP A 266 -26.10 33.11 22.17
N PHE A 267 -27.04 32.27 22.58
CA PHE A 267 -27.81 31.39 21.72
C PHE A 267 -29.24 31.31 22.24
N LYS A 268 -30.20 31.70 21.40
CA LYS A 268 -31.60 31.90 21.79
C LYS A 268 -32.55 31.21 20.83
N PHE A 269 -33.62 30.63 21.37
CA PHE A 269 -34.79 30.14 20.62
C PHE A 269 -36.05 30.96 20.93
N ASN A 270 -37.04 30.90 20.03
CA ASN A 270 -38.41 31.45 20.15
C ASN A 270 -38.79 31.93 21.57
N ALA A 271 -38.89 33.25 21.76
CA ALA A 271 -39.45 33.95 22.93
C ALA A 271 -39.32 33.24 24.30
N GLY A 272 -38.09 33.11 24.80
CA GLY A 272 -37.85 33.01 26.25
C GLY A 272 -36.75 32.04 26.71
N SER A 273 -36.12 31.29 25.81
CA SER A 273 -35.03 30.38 26.17
C SER A 273 -33.68 30.95 25.70
N ASP A 274 -32.99 31.61 26.61
CA ASP A 274 -31.68 32.22 26.38
C ASP A 274 -30.58 31.37 27.02
N LEU A 275 -29.48 31.14 26.31
CA LEU A 275 -28.27 30.55 26.85
C LEU A 275 -27.08 31.48 26.65
N TYR A 276 -26.43 31.82 27.76
CA TYR A 276 -25.21 32.62 27.76
C TYR A 276 -23.97 31.76 28.03
N GLY A 277 -22.88 32.11 27.36
CA GLY A 277 -21.56 31.58 27.63
C GLY A 277 -21.00 32.02 28.99
N ASN A 278 -20.05 31.26 29.52
CA ASN A 278 -19.33 31.60 30.73
C ASN A 278 -18.22 32.62 30.45
N THR A 279 -17.57 32.52 29.29
CA THR A 279 -16.41 33.32 28.92
C THR A 279 -16.81 34.65 28.30
N SER A 280 -16.26 35.74 28.84
CA SER A 280 -16.33 37.06 28.22
C SER A 280 -15.05 37.31 27.44
N ILE A 281 -15.17 37.70 26.18
CA ILE A 281 -14.02 38.13 25.36
C ILE A 281 -13.91 39.66 25.32
N THR A 282 -12.69 40.17 25.24
CA THR A 282 -12.43 41.62 25.16
C THR A 282 -11.39 42.00 24.13
N ASP A 283 -10.77 41.01 23.49
CA ASP A 283 -9.80 41.23 22.45
C ASP A 283 -10.48 41.31 21.07
N THR A 284 -9.66 41.48 20.03
CA THR A 284 -10.11 41.66 18.65
C THR A 284 -9.62 40.53 17.75
N SER A 285 -9.36 39.35 18.31
CA SER A 285 -8.90 38.17 17.60
C SER A 285 -10.06 37.43 16.92
N TRP A 286 -9.73 36.52 16.02
CA TRP A 286 -10.70 35.58 15.49
C TRP A 286 -11.01 34.53 16.57
N HIS A 287 -12.30 34.31 16.82
CA HIS A 287 -12.80 33.26 17.68
C HIS A 287 -13.70 32.32 16.89
N TYR A 288 -13.56 31.02 17.17
CA TYR A 288 -14.42 29.99 16.61
C TYR A 288 -15.58 29.76 17.56
N ILE A 289 -16.79 30.04 17.09
CA ILE A 289 -18.00 30.05 17.92
C ILE A 289 -18.95 28.97 17.43
N VAL A 290 -19.55 28.25 18.37
CA VAL A 290 -20.50 27.19 18.04
C VAL A 290 -21.73 27.25 18.94
N GLY A 291 -22.91 27.24 18.32
CA GLY A 291 -24.19 26.94 18.94
C GLY A 291 -24.62 25.52 18.57
N ASN A 292 -24.91 24.69 19.57
CA ASN A 292 -25.23 23.27 19.37
C ASN A 292 -26.52 22.93 20.12
N PHE A 293 -27.45 22.25 19.44
CA PHE A 293 -28.71 21.81 20.01
C PHE A 293 -28.96 20.36 19.63
N ASN A 294 -29.18 19.50 20.63
CA ASN A 294 -29.36 18.05 20.43
C ASN A 294 -30.83 17.58 20.45
N GLY A 295 -31.78 18.51 20.40
CA GLY A 295 -33.21 18.23 20.53
C GLY A 295 -33.78 18.43 21.93
N VAL A 296 -32.89 18.49 22.94
CA VAL A 296 -33.28 18.65 24.35
C VAL A 296 -32.52 19.81 25.00
N GLU A 297 -31.23 19.93 24.73
CA GLU A 297 -30.33 20.88 25.39
C GLU A 297 -29.58 21.75 24.37
N MET A 298 -29.37 23.02 24.73
CA MET A 298 -28.44 23.91 24.05
C MET A 298 -27.06 23.88 24.73
N ARG A 299 -26.03 23.98 23.90
CA ARG A 299 -24.62 24.07 24.27
C ARG A 299 -23.93 25.12 23.41
N LEU A 300 -22.96 25.79 24.01
CA LEU A 300 -22.09 26.78 23.43
C LEU A 300 -20.67 26.25 23.51
N PHE A 301 -19.92 26.45 22.43
CA PHE A 301 -18.49 26.22 22.43
C PHE A 301 -17.78 27.48 21.93
N LEU A 302 -16.68 27.79 22.59
CA LEU A 302 -15.76 28.86 22.23
C LEU A 302 -14.39 28.24 22.03
N ASP A 303 -13.79 28.48 20.86
CA ASP A 303 -12.46 28.02 20.48
C ASP A 303 -12.27 26.50 20.69
N GLY A 304 -13.28 25.74 20.28
CA GLY A 304 -13.29 24.27 20.31
C GLY A 304 -13.52 23.65 21.70
N THR A 305 -13.85 24.46 22.71
CA THR A 305 -14.10 24.01 24.09
C THR A 305 -15.49 24.41 24.58
N SER A 306 -16.09 23.63 25.47
CA SER A 306 -17.43 23.95 26.00
C SER A 306 -17.39 25.20 26.87
N ASP A 307 -18.26 26.17 26.58
CA ASP A 307 -18.31 27.46 27.26
C ASP A 307 -19.48 27.59 28.25
N ASN A 308 -20.33 26.57 28.38
CA ASN A 308 -21.46 26.60 29.31
C ASN A 308 -21.82 25.21 29.85
N ASN A 309 -22.62 25.19 30.91
CA ASN A 309 -23.36 23.99 31.29
C ASN A 309 -24.60 23.86 30.39
N PRO A 310 -24.91 22.67 29.84
CA PRO A 310 -26.07 22.48 28.98
C PRO A 310 -27.36 22.99 29.63
N VAL A 311 -28.21 23.64 28.83
CA VAL A 311 -29.50 24.16 29.27
C VAL A 311 -30.62 23.50 28.49
N SER A 312 -31.56 22.88 29.18
CA SER A 312 -32.74 22.29 28.54
C SER A 312 -33.65 23.37 27.98
N VAL A 313 -34.06 23.20 26.72
CA VAL A 313 -34.95 24.12 26.02
C VAL A 313 -36.06 23.35 25.30
N PRO A 314 -37.24 23.97 25.09
CA PRO A 314 -38.26 23.39 24.24
C PRO A 314 -37.76 23.26 22.79
N LYS A 315 -38.36 22.31 22.05
CA LYS A 315 -38.09 22.07 20.64
C LYS A 315 -38.28 23.34 19.80
N VAL A 316 -37.42 23.53 18.79
CA VAL A 316 -37.56 24.60 17.80
C VAL A 316 -38.75 24.30 16.89
N THR A 317 -39.62 25.30 16.67
CA THR A 317 -40.72 25.19 15.71
C THR A 317 -40.23 25.65 14.33
N PRO A 318 -40.26 24.79 13.30
CA PRO A 318 -39.91 25.15 11.92
C PRO A 318 -40.70 26.34 11.40
N SER A 319 -40.07 27.12 10.52
CA SER A 319 -40.70 28.25 9.85
C SER A 319 -40.19 28.46 8.43
N ASN A 320 -40.91 29.30 7.69
CA ASN A 320 -40.57 29.64 6.31
C ASN A 320 -39.59 30.83 6.17
N GLY A 321 -38.99 31.34 7.25
CA GLY A 321 -38.09 32.51 7.14
C GLY A 321 -36.68 32.15 6.66
N SER A 322 -35.96 33.14 6.13
CA SER A 322 -34.57 32.98 5.67
C SER A 322 -33.59 32.70 6.81
N VAL A 323 -32.47 32.06 6.50
CA VAL A 323 -31.26 32.15 7.33
C VAL A 323 -30.58 33.48 6.97
N ASN A 324 -30.20 34.26 7.97
CA ASN A 324 -29.48 35.52 7.77
C ASN A 324 -28.11 35.42 8.44
N LEU A 325 -27.07 35.84 7.72
CA LEU A 325 -25.74 36.07 8.29
C LEU A 325 -25.58 37.57 8.51
N GLY A 326 -25.33 37.98 9.75
CA GLY A 326 -25.14 39.38 10.12
C GLY A 326 -26.41 40.20 10.37
N LEU A 327 -27.61 39.59 10.36
CA LEU A 327 -28.87 40.28 10.69
C LEU A 327 -29.75 39.45 11.62
N THR A 328 -30.42 40.11 12.55
CA THR A 328 -31.64 39.61 13.19
C THR A 328 -32.75 40.64 13.13
N LYS A 329 -33.99 40.16 12.98
CA LYS A 329 -35.21 41.00 12.97
C LYS A 329 -35.98 40.94 14.30
N TYR A 330 -35.45 40.24 15.30
CA TYR A 330 -36.15 39.92 16.55
C TYR A 330 -36.55 41.17 17.38
N TRP A 331 -35.78 42.25 17.35
CA TRP A 331 -36.11 43.51 18.05
C TRP A 331 -36.28 44.70 17.11
N GLY A 332 -36.52 44.43 15.82
CA GLY A 332 -36.19 45.34 14.72
C GLY A 332 -34.85 44.94 14.13
N ASP A 333 -34.49 45.56 13.01
CA ASP A 333 -33.26 45.23 12.29
C ASP A 333 -32.04 45.54 13.16
N ASN A 334 -31.30 44.50 13.52
CA ASN A 334 -30.05 44.59 14.26
C ASN A 334 -28.94 43.91 13.46
N TYR A 335 -28.00 44.73 13.02
CA TYR A 335 -26.91 44.33 12.13
C TYR A 335 -25.63 44.02 12.93
N TYR A 336 -24.94 42.98 12.49
CA TYR A 336 -23.64 42.60 12.99
C TYR A 336 -22.57 43.61 12.58
N GLY A 337 -21.61 43.85 13.46
CA GLY A 337 -20.45 44.68 13.18
C GLY A 337 -19.17 43.92 13.47
N GLY A 338 -18.36 43.67 12.45
CA GLY A 338 -17.14 42.87 12.54
C GLY A 338 -16.97 41.96 11.32
N SER A 339 -15.98 41.06 11.38
CA SER A 339 -15.73 40.08 10.34
C SER A 339 -16.36 38.73 10.66
N LEU A 340 -16.83 38.04 9.63
CA LEU A 340 -17.24 36.64 9.64
C LEU A 340 -16.47 35.85 8.58
N ASP A 341 -16.26 34.57 8.86
CA ASP A 341 -15.61 33.61 7.99
C ASP A 341 -16.14 32.21 8.31
N GLU A 342 -16.16 31.30 7.32
CA GLU A 342 -16.43 29.85 7.48
C GLU A 342 -17.75 29.51 8.21
N VAL A 343 -18.85 30.11 7.77
CA VAL A 343 -20.16 29.89 8.40
C VAL A 343 -20.73 28.56 7.94
N ARG A 344 -20.99 27.67 8.90
CA ARG A 344 -21.48 26.31 8.63
C ARG A 344 -22.67 25.97 9.50
N ILE A 345 -23.66 25.29 8.92
CA ILE A 345 -24.80 24.73 9.64
C ILE A 345 -24.97 23.26 9.29
N SER A 346 -25.07 22.41 10.31
CA SER A 346 -25.43 21.00 10.13
C SER A 346 -26.74 20.66 10.84
N ASN A 347 -27.53 19.76 10.24
CA ASN A 347 -28.84 19.32 10.74
C ASN A 347 -28.76 18.21 11.81
N ILE A 348 -27.61 18.11 12.49
CA ILE A 348 -27.37 17.23 13.63
C ILE A 348 -26.59 17.99 14.70
N ALA A 349 -26.67 17.53 15.94
CA ALA A 349 -25.76 17.98 16.98
C ALA A 349 -24.39 17.31 16.81
N ARG A 350 -23.43 18.03 16.22
CA ARG A 350 -22.03 17.61 16.19
C ARG A 350 -21.49 17.44 17.61
N ASN A 351 -20.75 16.36 17.83
CA ASN A 351 -20.21 16.03 19.15
C ASN A 351 -18.95 16.85 19.49
N ASN A 352 -18.53 16.82 20.76
CA ASN A 352 -17.40 17.61 21.24
C ASN A 352 -16.09 17.31 20.50
N SER A 353 -15.85 16.05 20.14
CA SER A 353 -14.63 15.64 19.42
C SER A 353 -14.58 16.22 18.02
N TRP A 354 -15.71 16.24 17.32
CA TRP A 354 -15.85 16.86 16.00
C TRP A 354 -15.51 18.36 16.10
N LEU A 355 -16.18 19.08 17.00
CA LEU A 355 -16.00 20.53 17.17
C LEU A 355 -14.57 20.92 17.59
N SER A 356 -13.97 20.16 18.52
CA SER A 356 -12.59 20.40 18.95
C SER A 356 -11.58 20.12 17.83
N THR A 357 -11.82 19.08 17.02
CA THR A 357 -10.95 18.73 15.88
C THR A 357 -11.08 19.77 14.76
N SER A 358 -12.31 20.22 14.44
CA SER A 358 -12.57 21.31 13.49
C SER A 358 -11.85 22.59 13.90
N TYR A 359 -11.94 23.00 15.17
CA TYR A 359 -11.19 24.15 15.68
C TYR A 359 -9.68 24.00 15.52
N LYS A 360 -9.10 22.87 15.94
CA LYS A 360 -7.65 22.65 15.85
C LYS A 360 -7.16 22.70 14.41
N ASN A 361 -7.88 22.06 13.48
CA ASN A 361 -7.54 22.04 12.06
C ASN A 361 -7.65 23.43 11.45
N GLN A 362 -8.72 24.18 11.70
CA GLN A 362 -8.92 25.51 11.12
C GLN A 362 -8.08 26.61 11.77
N ASN A 363 -7.78 26.49 13.07
CA ASN A 363 -7.03 27.51 13.77
C ASN A 363 -5.55 27.53 13.38
N ASN A 364 -4.97 26.36 13.10
CA ASN A 364 -3.58 26.20 12.69
C ASN A 364 -3.39 25.00 11.72
N PRO A 365 -3.92 25.12 10.49
CA PRO A 365 -3.99 24.01 9.53
C PRO A 365 -2.62 23.48 9.11
N GLU A 366 -1.61 24.34 8.98
CA GLU A 366 -0.25 23.92 8.61
C GLU A 366 0.39 23.00 9.66
N SER A 367 0.04 23.15 10.95
CA SER A 367 0.51 22.26 12.01
C SER A 367 -0.28 20.96 12.12
N PHE A 368 -1.41 20.86 11.42
CA PHE A 368 -2.30 19.70 11.43
C PHE A 368 -1.83 18.63 10.45
N ILE A 369 -0.99 19.02 9.49
CA ILE A 369 -0.46 18.14 8.45
C ILE A 369 1.06 18.28 8.33
N SER A 370 1.69 17.30 7.69
CA SER A 370 3.03 17.40 7.13
C SER A 370 3.01 16.95 5.68
N ILE A 371 3.86 17.56 4.86
CA ILE A 371 3.92 17.31 3.41
C ILE A 371 5.31 16.77 3.08
N GLY A 372 5.34 15.62 2.42
CA GLY A 372 6.56 14.98 1.94
C GLY A 372 7.16 15.66 0.71
N SER A 373 8.35 15.21 0.32
CA SER A 373 8.99 15.63 -0.93
C SER A 373 8.18 15.19 -2.16
N GLU A 374 8.30 15.92 -3.27
CA GLU A 374 7.75 15.49 -4.56
C GLU A 374 8.35 14.14 -4.98
N GLU A 375 7.49 13.20 -5.30
CA GLU A 375 7.84 11.99 -6.02
C GLU A 375 7.53 12.17 -7.51
N LEU A 376 8.40 11.64 -8.37
CA LEU A 376 8.22 11.65 -9.82
C LEU A 376 7.98 10.23 -10.35
N TYR A 377 7.03 10.10 -11.26
CA TYR A 377 6.77 8.84 -11.95
C TYR A 377 8.00 8.43 -12.77
N GLN A 378 8.45 7.21 -12.55
CA GLN A 378 9.64 6.67 -13.21
C GLN A 378 9.25 5.88 -14.46
N TYR A 379 9.88 6.22 -15.58
CA TYR A 379 9.73 5.52 -16.84
C TYR A 379 10.66 4.32 -16.95
N THR A 380 10.15 3.26 -17.58
CA THR A 380 10.94 2.07 -17.89
C THR A 380 11.59 2.21 -19.27
N LEU A 381 12.89 1.90 -19.37
CA LEU A 381 13.59 1.72 -20.65
C LEU A 381 13.93 0.25 -20.82
N THR A 382 13.33 -0.40 -21.81
CA THR A 382 13.63 -1.78 -22.18
C THR A 382 14.61 -1.78 -23.35
N LEU A 383 15.76 -2.44 -23.19
CA LEU A 383 16.76 -2.59 -24.22
C LEU A 383 16.76 -4.03 -24.74
N THR A 384 16.73 -4.21 -26.06
CA THR A 384 16.69 -5.53 -26.71
C THR A 384 17.66 -5.59 -27.88
N ASN A 385 18.04 -6.82 -28.25
CA ASN A 385 18.88 -7.10 -29.41
C ASN A 385 18.13 -8.02 -30.39
N SER A 386 18.35 -7.83 -31.69
CA SER A 386 17.78 -8.69 -32.73
C SER A 386 18.68 -8.74 -33.99
N GLY A 387 18.31 -9.58 -34.95
CA GLY A 387 19.02 -9.76 -36.22
C GLY A 387 19.78 -11.09 -36.28
N THR A 388 20.63 -11.24 -37.31
CA THR A 388 21.43 -12.48 -37.51
C THR A 388 22.76 -12.44 -36.78
N GLY A 389 23.26 -11.25 -36.43
CA GLY A 389 24.49 -11.04 -35.68
C GLY A 389 24.24 -10.91 -34.17
N SER A 390 25.30 -10.56 -33.45
CA SER A 390 25.28 -10.34 -32.00
C SER A 390 25.99 -9.04 -31.61
N GLY A 391 25.66 -8.53 -30.44
CA GLY A 391 26.21 -7.30 -29.88
C GLY A 391 25.62 -7.01 -28.52
N THR A 392 26.04 -5.90 -27.92
CA THR A 392 25.51 -5.39 -26.65
C THR A 392 24.84 -4.04 -26.87
N ILE A 393 23.69 -3.83 -26.24
CA ILE A 393 23.05 -2.53 -26.14
C ILE A 393 23.10 -2.07 -24.67
N GLN A 394 23.45 -0.80 -24.43
CA GLN A 394 23.54 -0.23 -23.10
C GLN A 394 23.01 1.21 -23.06
N ALA A 395 22.56 1.62 -21.89
CA ALA A 395 22.09 2.97 -21.59
C ALA A 395 22.98 3.61 -20.53
N SER A 396 23.30 4.90 -20.71
CA SER A 396 23.99 5.70 -19.69
C SER A 396 23.36 7.08 -19.55
N PRO A 397 22.98 7.51 -18.34
CA PRO A 397 23.07 6.77 -17.08
C PRO A 397 22.11 5.56 -17.02
N GLY A 398 22.36 4.63 -16.09
CA GLY A 398 21.41 3.56 -15.75
C GLY A 398 20.17 4.12 -15.04
N GLY A 399 19.05 3.40 -15.12
CA GLY A 399 17.78 3.82 -14.51
C GLY A 399 17.79 3.73 -12.98
N PRO A 400 16.72 4.22 -12.32
CA PRO A 400 15.43 4.63 -12.87
C PRO A 400 15.43 6.00 -13.58
N TYR A 401 14.44 6.25 -14.44
CA TYR A 401 14.39 7.43 -15.31
C TYR A 401 13.18 8.31 -15.05
N SER A 402 13.37 9.57 -14.69
CA SER A 402 12.29 10.54 -14.55
C SER A 402 11.96 11.20 -15.91
N TYR A 403 10.86 11.97 -15.96
CA TYR A 403 10.52 12.75 -17.15
C TYR A 403 11.65 13.69 -17.56
N GLY A 404 11.95 13.72 -18.85
CA GLY A 404 12.99 14.57 -19.43
C GLY A 404 14.41 14.06 -19.22
N THR A 405 14.64 12.94 -18.51
CA THR A 405 15.99 12.35 -18.42
C THR A 405 16.50 12.03 -19.82
N VAL A 406 17.65 12.59 -20.20
CA VAL A 406 18.31 12.29 -21.47
C VAL A 406 19.29 11.14 -21.25
N VAL A 407 19.00 10.01 -21.88
CA VAL A 407 19.78 8.77 -21.79
C VAL A 407 20.55 8.58 -23.09
N THR A 408 21.85 8.31 -23.01
CA THR A 408 22.65 7.99 -24.18
C THR A 408 22.63 6.48 -24.41
N ILE A 409 22.16 6.04 -25.58
CA ILE A 409 22.10 4.63 -25.96
C ILE A 409 23.29 4.26 -26.83
N TRP A 410 24.00 3.22 -26.41
CA TRP A 410 25.14 2.63 -27.11
C TRP A 410 24.77 1.26 -27.64
N ALA A 411 25.16 0.97 -28.88
CA ALA A 411 25.19 -0.36 -29.45
C ALA A 411 26.62 -0.70 -29.89
N ASN A 412 27.15 -1.81 -29.39
CA ASN A 412 28.47 -2.33 -29.74
C ASN A 412 28.32 -3.71 -30.37
N ALA A 413 28.72 -3.85 -31.63
CA ALA A 413 28.67 -5.14 -32.33
C ALA A 413 29.75 -6.08 -31.77
N SER A 414 29.39 -7.35 -31.55
CA SER A 414 30.36 -8.40 -31.22
C SER A 414 31.21 -8.73 -32.45
N VAL A 415 32.37 -9.37 -32.23
CA VAL A 415 33.27 -9.78 -33.31
C VAL A 415 32.51 -10.59 -34.37
N GLY A 416 32.67 -10.23 -35.64
CA GLY A 416 32.00 -10.89 -36.76
C GLY A 416 30.58 -10.41 -37.06
N SER A 417 30.07 -9.43 -36.31
CA SER A 417 28.81 -8.76 -36.57
C SER A 417 29.04 -7.28 -36.93
N THR A 418 28.03 -6.66 -37.53
CA THR A 418 27.95 -5.22 -37.78
C THR A 418 26.66 -4.67 -37.20
N PHE A 419 26.71 -3.48 -36.61
CA PHE A 419 25.50 -2.78 -36.18
C PHE A 419 24.72 -2.32 -37.40
N ALA A 420 23.46 -2.76 -37.51
CA ALA A 420 22.58 -2.48 -38.64
C ALA A 420 21.62 -1.32 -38.36
N GLY A 421 21.45 -0.93 -37.09
CA GLY A 421 20.69 0.25 -36.69
C GLY A 421 19.80 0.03 -35.45
N PHE A 422 19.25 1.13 -34.94
CA PHE A 422 18.24 1.13 -33.90
C PHE A 422 16.82 1.04 -34.48
N SER A 423 15.91 0.49 -33.69
CA SER A 423 14.46 0.50 -33.92
C SER A 423 13.70 0.66 -32.59
N GLY A 424 12.41 0.97 -32.65
CA GLY A 424 11.58 1.29 -31.50
C GLY A 424 11.62 2.80 -31.20
N ALA A 425 12.04 3.17 -30.00
CA ALA A 425 12.12 4.57 -29.58
C ALA A 425 13.29 5.36 -30.20
N LEU A 426 14.25 4.67 -30.82
CA LEU A 426 15.32 5.25 -31.64
C LEU A 426 15.27 4.67 -33.04
N THR A 427 15.84 5.39 -34.00
CA THR A 427 15.94 4.97 -35.41
C THR A 427 17.28 5.40 -36.01
N GLY A 428 17.77 4.64 -36.99
CA GLY A 428 18.96 4.98 -37.77
C GLY A 428 20.18 4.14 -37.39
N THR A 429 21.31 4.40 -38.05
CA THR A 429 22.52 3.55 -37.99
C THR A 429 23.66 4.15 -37.17
N ILE A 430 23.41 5.27 -36.48
CA ILE A 430 24.42 6.00 -35.71
C ILE A 430 24.35 5.55 -34.24
N THR A 431 25.51 5.27 -33.65
CA THR A 431 25.66 4.93 -32.23
C THR A 431 26.94 5.59 -31.70
N PRO A 432 26.93 6.22 -30.51
CA PRO A 432 25.77 6.36 -29.60
C PRO A 432 24.74 7.40 -30.05
N GLN A 433 23.50 7.31 -29.54
CA GLN A 433 22.42 8.26 -29.82
C GLN A 433 21.65 8.66 -28.54
N PRO A 434 21.32 9.95 -28.34
CA PRO A 434 20.55 10.40 -27.17
C PRO A 434 19.06 10.04 -27.30
N LEU A 435 18.43 9.73 -26.17
CA LEU A 435 17.02 9.42 -26.02
C LEU A 435 16.43 10.18 -24.84
N VAL A 436 15.36 10.95 -25.07
CA VAL A 436 14.63 11.63 -23.98
C VAL A 436 13.57 10.69 -23.40
N MET A 437 13.61 10.47 -22.09
CA MET A 437 12.60 9.68 -21.36
C MET A 437 11.37 10.52 -21.09
N ASN A 438 10.34 10.37 -21.92
CA ASN A 438 9.02 11.01 -21.78
C ASN A 438 7.87 9.98 -21.80
N GLY A 439 8.18 8.72 -21.45
CA GLY A 439 7.29 7.58 -21.58
C GLY A 439 8.08 6.29 -21.37
N ASN A 440 7.38 5.18 -21.13
CA ASN A 440 7.98 3.86 -21.21
C ASN A 440 8.49 3.65 -22.64
N LYS A 441 9.74 3.24 -22.78
CA LYS A 441 10.45 3.20 -24.06
C LYS A 441 11.05 1.82 -24.26
N VAL A 442 10.99 1.36 -25.50
CA VAL A 442 11.68 0.14 -25.95
C VAL A 442 12.65 0.55 -27.05
N VAL A 443 13.93 0.22 -26.88
CA VAL A 443 14.94 0.37 -27.94
C VAL A 443 15.49 -1.00 -28.28
N ASN A 444 15.52 -1.30 -29.57
CA ASN A 444 16.08 -2.54 -30.10
C ASN A 444 17.28 -2.20 -31.00
N ALA A 445 18.45 -2.78 -30.69
CA ALA A 445 19.64 -2.72 -31.55
C ALA A 445 19.66 -3.95 -32.47
N GLN A 446 19.71 -3.69 -33.78
CA GLN A 446 19.83 -4.75 -34.77
C GLN A 446 21.29 -4.98 -35.15
N PHE A 447 21.69 -6.25 -35.19
CA PHE A 447 23.03 -6.67 -35.62
C PHE A 447 22.93 -7.67 -36.77
N THR A 448 23.82 -7.55 -37.75
CA THR A 448 23.92 -8.45 -38.90
C THR A 448 25.25 -9.18 -38.88
N LEU A 449 25.25 -10.48 -39.19
CA LEU A 449 26.51 -11.21 -39.42
C LEU A 449 27.24 -10.64 -40.63
N GLN A 450 28.55 -10.45 -40.51
CA GLN A 450 29.39 -10.18 -41.67
C GLN A 450 29.29 -11.37 -42.63
N SER A 451 29.08 -11.08 -43.92
CA SER A 451 28.84 -12.11 -44.95
C SER A 451 29.53 -11.75 -46.26
N GLY A 452 29.58 -12.72 -47.18
CA GLY A 452 30.27 -12.55 -48.46
C GLY A 452 31.75 -12.97 -48.44
N PHE A 453 32.18 -13.73 -47.43
CA PHE A 453 33.55 -14.25 -47.40
C PHE A 453 33.76 -15.32 -48.47
N THR A 454 34.91 -15.25 -49.13
CA THR A 454 35.32 -16.17 -50.19
C THR A 454 36.40 -17.14 -49.69
N LEU A 455 36.35 -18.38 -50.17
CA LEU A 455 37.38 -19.40 -49.94
C LEU A 455 37.96 -19.83 -51.28
N THR A 456 39.23 -19.55 -51.51
CA THR A 456 39.96 -19.95 -52.72
C THR A 456 40.79 -21.20 -52.43
N LEU A 457 40.67 -22.23 -53.27
CA LEU A 457 41.41 -23.49 -53.14
C LEU A 457 42.44 -23.64 -54.27
N THR A 458 43.69 -23.95 -53.94
CA THR A 458 44.77 -24.14 -54.93
C THR A 458 45.57 -25.42 -54.67
N ILE A 459 46.32 -25.87 -55.67
CA ILE A 459 47.17 -27.06 -55.60
C ILE A 459 48.59 -26.69 -56.05
N SER A 460 49.61 -27.25 -55.40
CA SER A 460 51.03 -27.03 -55.73
C SER A 460 51.89 -28.26 -55.41
N GLY A 461 53.17 -28.24 -55.80
CA GLY A 461 54.14 -29.30 -55.50
C GLY A 461 54.60 -30.10 -56.72
N THR A 462 55.42 -31.14 -56.49
CA THR A 462 55.98 -32.01 -57.53
C THR A 462 55.16 -33.29 -57.78
N GLY A 463 54.18 -33.57 -56.92
CA GLY A 463 53.16 -34.61 -57.10
C GLY A 463 51.81 -34.04 -57.57
N SER A 464 50.75 -34.86 -57.58
CA SER A 464 49.40 -34.47 -58.01
C SER A 464 48.30 -34.95 -57.04
N GLY A 465 47.13 -34.30 -57.08
CA GLY A 465 45.95 -34.61 -56.25
C GLY A 465 44.76 -33.68 -56.50
N THR A 466 43.74 -33.71 -55.64
CA THR A 466 42.54 -32.85 -55.68
C THR A 466 42.29 -32.16 -54.33
N ILE A 467 41.62 -31.00 -54.33
CA ILE A 467 41.20 -30.26 -53.13
C ILE A 467 39.73 -29.81 -53.26
N GLN A 468 38.93 -29.96 -52.21
CA GLN A 468 37.50 -29.61 -52.19
C GLN A 468 37.08 -29.04 -50.82
N ALA A 469 35.99 -28.26 -50.81
CA ALA A 469 35.39 -27.71 -49.60
C ALA A 469 33.88 -28.00 -49.57
N SER A 470 33.33 -28.27 -48.39
CA SER A 470 31.89 -28.42 -48.18
C SER A 470 31.45 -27.81 -46.85
N PRO A 471 30.33 -27.08 -46.80
CA PRO A 471 29.48 -26.67 -47.94
C PRO A 471 30.19 -25.64 -48.84
N GLY A 472 29.64 -25.37 -50.04
CA GLY A 472 30.15 -24.34 -50.96
C GLY A 472 29.72 -22.92 -50.55
N GLY A 473 30.53 -21.91 -50.89
CA GLY A 473 30.30 -20.51 -50.52
C GLY A 473 29.43 -19.71 -51.51
N PRO A 474 29.19 -18.41 -51.24
CA PRO A 474 29.86 -17.55 -50.24
C PRO A 474 29.46 -17.83 -48.78
N TYR A 475 30.33 -17.44 -47.84
CA TYR A 475 30.18 -17.80 -46.42
C TYR A 475 29.90 -16.59 -45.51
N SER A 476 29.14 -16.81 -44.44
CA SER A 476 28.97 -15.87 -43.33
C SER A 476 30.04 -16.08 -42.26
N TYR A 477 30.30 -15.06 -41.44
CA TYR A 477 31.21 -15.15 -40.30
C TYR A 477 30.83 -16.32 -39.39
N GLY A 478 31.82 -17.11 -38.97
CA GLY A 478 31.65 -18.29 -38.11
C GLY A 478 31.26 -19.57 -38.85
N THR A 479 30.99 -19.53 -40.17
CA THR A 479 30.70 -20.74 -40.95
C THR A 479 31.88 -21.71 -40.86
N VAL A 480 31.64 -22.94 -40.42
CA VAL A 480 32.65 -24.01 -40.42
C VAL A 480 32.61 -24.74 -41.75
N VAL A 481 33.70 -24.66 -42.51
CA VAL A 481 33.87 -25.30 -43.81
C VAL A 481 34.86 -26.45 -43.66
N THR A 482 34.52 -27.64 -44.16
CA THR A 482 35.42 -28.79 -44.09
C THR A 482 36.22 -28.91 -45.39
N ILE A 483 37.55 -28.94 -45.29
CA ILE A 483 38.47 -29.01 -46.44
C ILE A 483 39.03 -30.42 -46.61
N TRP A 484 38.90 -30.98 -47.82
CA TRP A 484 39.38 -32.30 -48.21
C TRP A 484 40.52 -32.18 -49.23
N ALA A 485 41.55 -33.00 -49.10
CA ALA A 485 42.61 -33.18 -50.07
C ALA A 485 42.88 -34.67 -50.32
N ASN A 486 42.93 -35.09 -51.58
CA ASN A 486 43.17 -36.48 -51.96
C ASN A 486 44.38 -36.54 -52.90
N ALA A 487 45.44 -37.25 -52.50
CA ALA A 487 46.63 -37.45 -53.33
C ALA A 487 46.39 -38.47 -54.44
N SER A 488 46.92 -38.20 -55.63
CA SER A 488 46.95 -39.14 -56.75
C SER A 488 48.00 -40.22 -56.53
N VAL A 489 47.82 -41.37 -57.19
CA VAL A 489 48.75 -42.50 -57.13
C VAL A 489 50.19 -42.06 -57.45
N GLY A 490 51.16 -42.44 -56.61
CA GLY A 490 52.58 -42.07 -56.73
C GLY A 490 52.94 -40.69 -56.18
N SER A 491 51.98 -39.96 -55.61
CA SER A 491 52.19 -38.71 -54.89
C SER A 491 51.76 -38.85 -53.43
N THR A 492 52.39 -38.11 -52.53
CA THR A 492 51.96 -37.99 -51.13
C THR A 492 51.45 -36.59 -50.86
N PHE A 493 50.36 -36.46 -50.10
CA PHE A 493 49.91 -35.16 -49.61
C PHE A 493 50.93 -34.63 -48.61
N ALA A 494 51.50 -33.47 -48.93
CA ALA A 494 52.58 -32.83 -48.18
C ALA A 494 52.07 -31.70 -47.25
N GLY A 495 50.75 -31.55 -47.14
CA GLY A 495 50.10 -30.61 -46.22
C GLY A 495 49.35 -29.48 -46.92
N PHE A 496 48.55 -28.78 -46.12
CA PHE A 496 47.89 -27.53 -46.46
C PHE A 496 48.78 -26.34 -46.08
N SER A 497 48.69 -25.26 -46.86
CA SER A 497 49.26 -23.95 -46.56
C SER A 497 48.28 -22.83 -46.90
N GLY A 498 48.57 -21.60 -46.47
CA GLY A 498 47.68 -20.44 -46.63
C GLY A 498 46.93 -20.11 -45.33
N ALA A 499 45.60 -20.19 -45.34
CA ALA A 499 44.73 -19.81 -44.23
C ALA A 499 44.86 -20.71 -42.99
N PHE A 500 45.54 -21.85 -43.13
CA PHE A 500 46.05 -22.69 -42.06
C PHE A 500 47.23 -23.52 -42.58
N ALA A 501 48.00 -24.11 -41.67
CA ALA A 501 49.02 -25.09 -41.97
C ALA A 501 48.68 -26.40 -41.25
N GLY A 502 48.76 -27.53 -41.95
CA GLY A 502 48.38 -28.82 -41.37
C GLY A 502 48.56 -29.99 -42.34
N MET A 503 48.80 -31.17 -41.79
CA MET A 503 49.02 -32.41 -42.56
C MET A 503 47.78 -33.32 -42.63
N ILE A 504 46.69 -32.92 -41.97
CA ILE A 504 45.49 -33.75 -41.79
C ILE A 504 44.39 -33.36 -42.78
N THR A 505 43.68 -34.36 -43.29
CA THR A 505 42.52 -34.17 -44.18
C THR A 505 41.49 -35.27 -43.95
N PRO A 506 40.18 -34.96 -43.82
CA PRO A 506 39.57 -33.62 -43.85
C PRO A 506 39.92 -32.73 -42.64
N GLN A 507 39.93 -31.41 -42.84
CA GLN A 507 40.21 -30.43 -41.79
C GLN A 507 39.15 -29.32 -41.73
N PRO A 508 38.58 -28.99 -40.55
CA PRO A 508 37.63 -27.89 -40.41
C PRO A 508 38.33 -26.52 -40.45
N LEU A 509 37.70 -25.55 -41.11
CA LEU A 509 38.13 -24.16 -41.23
C LEU A 509 36.97 -23.22 -40.87
N VAL A 510 37.17 -22.35 -39.87
CA VAL A 510 36.18 -21.33 -39.52
C VAL A 510 36.37 -20.09 -40.40
N MET A 511 35.31 -19.67 -41.09
CA MET A 511 35.31 -18.46 -41.92
C MET A 511 35.17 -17.21 -41.06
N ASN A 512 36.25 -16.45 -40.91
CA ASN A 512 36.28 -15.14 -40.21
C ASN A 512 36.78 -13.99 -41.11
N GLY A 513 36.85 -14.24 -42.43
CA GLY A 513 37.43 -13.36 -43.45
C GLY A 513 37.60 -14.13 -44.77
N ASN A 514 38.05 -13.44 -45.83
CA ASN A 514 38.46 -14.11 -47.07
C ASN A 514 39.69 -15.01 -46.81
N LYS A 515 39.67 -16.23 -47.33
CA LYS A 515 40.71 -17.25 -47.06
C LYS A 515 41.18 -17.93 -48.33
N VAL A 516 42.46 -18.29 -48.35
CA VAL A 516 43.08 -19.08 -49.41
C VAL A 516 43.68 -20.32 -48.78
N VAL A 517 43.38 -21.51 -49.30
CA VAL A 517 43.96 -22.78 -48.84
C VAL A 517 44.61 -23.48 -50.02
N ASN A 518 45.87 -23.87 -49.86
CA ASN A 518 46.67 -24.53 -50.87
C ASN A 518 47.05 -25.94 -50.41
N ALA A 519 46.77 -26.98 -51.21
CA ALA A 519 47.22 -28.35 -50.96
C ALA A 519 48.54 -28.64 -51.70
N GLN A 520 49.53 -29.21 -51.01
CA GLN A 520 50.83 -29.56 -51.60
C GLN A 520 51.00 -31.07 -51.79
N PHE A 521 51.69 -31.52 -52.86
CA PHE A 521 51.98 -32.95 -53.12
C PHE A 521 53.45 -33.22 -53.55
N THR A 522 54.08 -34.35 -53.18
CA THR A 522 55.52 -34.69 -53.50
C THR A 522 55.81 -36.17 -53.89
N LEU A 523 57.01 -36.49 -54.42
CA LEU A 523 57.49 -37.83 -54.88
C LEU A 523 58.74 -38.33 -54.09
N GLY A 524 58.77 -39.59 -53.64
CA GLY A 524 59.85 -40.23 -52.86
C GLY A 524 59.33 -41.04 -51.66
N TYR A 525 60.11 -41.98 -51.09
CA TYR A 525 59.71 -42.66 -49.85
C TYR A 525 60.09 -41.81 -48.63
N SER A 526 59.09 -41.31 -47.91
CA SER A 526 59.28 -40.46 -46.73
C SER A 526 59.49 -41.31 -45.49
N LEU A 527 60.46 -40.92 -44.64
CA LEU A 527 60.43 -41.26 -43.22
C LEU A 527 59.86 -40.05 -42.48
N THR A 528 58.59 -40.12 -42.15
CA THR A 528 57.93 -39.08 -41.35
C THR A 528 58.11 -39.43 -39.89
N ILE A 529 58.71 -38.52 -39.14
CA ILE A 529 58.71 -38.60 -37.68
C ILE A 529 57.57 -37.73 -37.17
N THR A 530 56.61 -38.37 -36.51
CA THR A 530 55.55 -37.68 -35.81
C THR A 530 55.93 -37.59 -34.34
N ILE A 531 55.96 -36.38 -33.79
CA ILE A 531 56.12 -36.19 -32.35
C ILE A 531 54.72 -36.15 -31.75
N GLN A 532 54.42 -37.09 -30.87
CA GLN A 532 53.22 -37.06 -30.05
C GLN A 532 53.67 -36.68 -28.64
N GLY A 533 53.25 -35.50 -28.16
CA GLY A 533 53.77 -34.89 -26.92
C GLY A 533 54.82 -33.82 -27.18
N SER A 534 55.69 -33.54 -26.20
CA SER A 534 56.75 -32.52 -26.32
C SER A 534 58.15 -33.12 -26.19
N GLY A 535 58.94 -32.94 -27.24
CA GLY A 535 60.28 -33.48 -27.36
C GLY A 535 60.78 -33.30 -28.79
N THR A 536 61.96 -33.82 -29.06
CA THR A 536 62.53 -33.84 -30.41
C THR A 536 63.09 -35.23 -30.73
N VAL A 537 63.19 -35.55 -32.01
CA VAL A 537 63.83 -36.79 -32.48
C VAL A 537 64.91 -36.43 -33.48
N THR A 538 66.11 -36.96 -33.28
CA THR A 538 67.18 -36.85 -34.26
C THR A 538 67.21 -38.09 -35.16
N LYS A 539 67.43 -37.88 -36.46
CA LYS A 539 67.57 -38.92 -37.49
C LYS A 539 69.04 -39.01 -37.92
N ASN A 540 69.56 -40.21 -38.11
CA ASN A 540 70.90 -40.40 -38.68
C ASN A 540 70.97 -41.60 -39.64
N PRO A 541 71.21 -41.39 -40.95
CA PRO A 541 71.36 -40.10 -41.63
C PRO A 541 70.00 -39.34 -41.72
N ASP A 542 70.01 -38.00 -41.57
CA ASP A 542 68.82 -37.16 -41.82
C ASP A 542 68.79 -36.70 -43.28
N GLN A 543 67.82 -37.21 -44.04
CA GLN A 543 67.68 -36.95 -45.47
C GLN A 543 66.21 -36.63 -45.83
N PRO A 544 65.98 -35.81 -46.88
CA PRO A 544 64.64 -35.40 -47.30
C PRO A 544 63.82 -36.52 -47.98
N SER A 545 64.47 -37.59 -48.42
CA SER A 545 63.83 -38.81 -48.93
C SER A 545 64.80 -39.97 -48.77
N TYR A 546 64.28 -41.18 -48.60
CA TYR A 546 65.09 -42.36 -48.33
C TYR A 546 64.92 -43.40 -49.43
N SER A 547 66.00 -44.12 -49.71
CA SER A 547 65.97 -45.24 -50.65
C SER A 547 65.48 -46.51 -49.97
N TYR A 548 64.84 -47.39 -50.73
CA TYR A 548 64.47 -48.73 -50.26
C TYR A 548 65.71 -49.48 -49.74
N GLY A 549 65.62 -50.04 -48.53
CA GLY A 549 66.66 -50.76 -47.79
C GLY A 549 67.51 -49.91 -46.85
N GLN A 550 67.44 -48.58 -46.91
CA GLN A 550 68.28 -47.69 -46.11
C GLN A 550 67.99 -47.81 -44.60
N VAL A 551 69.02 -47.82 -43.74
CA VAL A 551 68.85 -47.89 -42.28
C VAL A 551 69.03 -46.49 -41.66
N VAL A 552 68.14 -46.11 -40.76
CA VAL A 552 68.10 -44.81 -40.07
C VAL A 552 68.05 -45.04 -38.56
N ASN A 553 68.95 -44.40 -37.82
CA ASN A 553 68.95 -44.38 -36.36
C ASN A 553 68.12 -43.20 -35.86
N LEU A 554 67.24 -43.46 -34.90
CA LEU A 554 66.31 -42.51 -34.28
C LEU A 554 66.63 -42.38 -32.79
N THR A 555 66.84 -41.15 -32.31
CA THR A 555 67.02 -40.85 -30.88
C THR A 555 66.01 -39.82 -30.43
N ALA A 556 65.17 -40.16 -29.46
CA ALA A 556 64.20 -39.27 -28.83
C ALA A 556 64.83 -38.47 -27.67
N HIS A 557 64.53 -37.18 -27.60
CA HIS A 557 64.99 -36.23 -26.60
C HIS A 557 63.77 -35.52 -25.99
N PRO A 558 63.32 -35.91 -24.79
CA PRO A 558 62.20 -35.25 -24.12
C PRO A 558 62.51 -33.79 -23.81
N SER A 559 61.50 -32.92 -23.95
CA SER A 559 61.58 -31.53 -23.49
C SER A 559 61.41 -31.46 -21.96
N THR A 560 61.80 -30.34 -21.33
CA THR A 560 61.65 -30.16 -19.87
C THR A 560 60.20 -30.41 -19.43
N GLY A 561 60.00 -31.29 -18.44
CA GLY A 561 58.68 -31.69 -17.95
C GLY A 561 57.99 -32.77 -18.78
N TRP A 562 58.72 -33.49 -19.64
CA TRP A 562 58.21 -34.62 -20.43
C TRP A 562 59.17 -35.81 -20.34
N ILE A 563 58.65 -37.02 -20.51
CA ILE A 563 59.42 -38.28 -20.56
C ILE A 563 59.15 -39.00 -21.89
N PHE A 564 60.18 -39.67 -22.43
CA PHE A 564 60.00 -40.53 -23.60
C PHE A 564 59.31 -41.82 -23.15
N ASP A 565 58.21 -42.15 -23.82
CA ASP A 565 57.38 -43.30 -23.47
C ASP A 565 57.71 -44.50 -24.38
N HIS A 566 57.43 -44.39 -25.68
CA HIS A 566 57.73 -45.45 -26.65
C HIS A 566 57.68 -44.95 -28.11
N TRP A 567 58.17 -45.80 -29.02
CA TRP A 567 58.00 -45.67 -30.47
C TRP A 567 56.76 -46.45 -30.93
N THR A 568 56.03 -45.92 -31.93
CA THR A 568 54.98 -46.64 -32.66
C THR A 568 55.06 -46.42 -34.18
N GLY A 569 54.26 -47.19 -34.93
CA GLY A 569 54.25 -47.17 -36.38
C GLY A 569 55.22 -48.22 -36.93
N ASN A 570 56.07 -47.83 -37.86
CA ASN A 570 57.03 -48.73 -38.50
C ASN A 570 58.25 -49.07 -37.62
N LEU A 571 58.38 -48.42 -36.46
CA LEU A 571 59.27 -48.78 -35.36
C LEU A 571 58.43 -48.90 -34.08
N THR A 572 58.67 -49.92 -33.25
CA THR A 572 57.90 -50.14 -32.03
C THR A 572 58.80 -50.44 -30.82
N GLY A 573 58.32 -50.15 -29.61
CA GLY A 573 59.01 -50.46 -28.35
C GLY A 573 59.62 -49.23 -27.67
N ASN A 574 60.26 -49.43 -26.52
CA ASN A 574 60.74 -48.36 -25.63
C ASN A 574 62.26 -48.12 -25.67
N GLN A 575 62.98 -48.80 -26.56
CA GLN A 575 64.42 -48.63 -26.71
C GLN A 575 64.74 -47.25 -27.29
N ASN A 576 65.63 -46.49 -26.66
CA ASN A 576 66.05 -45.18 -27.14
C ASN A 576 67.54 -44.97 -26.86
N PRO A 577 68.42 -44.86 -27.87
CA PRO A 577 68.15 -44.82 -29.32
C PRO A 577 67.62 -46.13 -29.94
N ALA A 578 67.01 -46.05 -31.13
CA ALA A 578 66.48 -47.19 -31.90
C ALA A 578 66.80 -47.11 -33.41
N THR A 579 66.72 -48.23 -34.13
CA THR A 579 67.10 -48.34 -35.55
C THR A 579 65.94 -48.80 -36.44
N LEU A 580 65.76 -48.19 -37.62
CA LEU A 580 64.69 -48.48 -38.59
C LEU A 580 65.26 -48.75 -39.99
N SER A 581 64.77 -49.79 -40.69
CA SER A 581 65.06 -50.01 -42.12
C SER A 581 63.90 -49.55 -43.02
N ILE A 582 64.19 -48.79 -44.07
CA ILE A 582 63.22 -48.19 -44.99
C ILE A 582 62.78 -49.22 -46.03
N ASN A 583 61.49 -49.55 -46.11
CA ASN A 583 60.96 -50.50 -47.11
C ASN A 583 59.71 -49.95 -47.86
N GLY A 584 59.46 -48.66 -47.71
CA GLY A 584 58.33 -47.90 -48.26
C GLY A 584 58.26 -46.53 -47.57
N ASN A 585 57.14 -45.80 -47.69
CA ASN A 585 56.89 -44.65 -46.81
C ASN A 585 56.78 -45.17 -45.37
N GLN A 586 57.72 -44.76 -44.52
CA GLN A 586 57.73 -45.11 -43.11
C GLN A 586 57.20 -43.96 -42.29
N ASN A 587 56.30 -44.26 -41.36
CA ASN A 587 55.85 -43.32 -40.34
C ASN A 587 56.25 -43.90 -38.98
N VAL A 588 57.08 -43.16 -38.25
CA VAL A 588 57.43 -43.49 -36.87
C VAL A 588 56.94 -42.37 -35.99
N THR A 589 56.17 -42.73 -34.98
CA THR A 589 55.74 -41.78 -33.95
C THR A 589 56.61 -41.97 -32.72
N ALA A 590 57.23 -40.88 -32.25
CA ALA A 590 57.82 -40.82 -30.93
C ALA A 590 56.77 -40.27 -29.96
N SER A 591 56.34 -41.10 -29.02
CA SER A 591 55.42 -40.70 -27.98
C SER A 591 56.20 -40.24 -26.77
N PHE A 592 55.98 -38.98 -26.40
CA PHE A 592 56.37 -38.38 -25.13
C PHE A 592 55.10 -38.15 -24.33
N ILE A 593 55.16 -38.46 -23.04
CA ILE A 593 54.10 -38.14 -22.10
C ILE A 593 54.60 -37.06 -21.15
N SER A 594 53.72 -36.14 -20.76
CA SER A 594 54.08 -35.11 -19.79
C SER A 594 54.44 -35.77 -18.47
N GLU A 595 55.45 -35.22 -17.79
CA GLU A 595 55.73 -35.55 -16.41
C GLU A 595 54.49 -35.19 -15.57
N ASN A 596 53.99 -36.16 -14.81
CA ASN A 596 52.82 -35.97 -13.97
C ASN A 596 53.12 -35.02 -12.81
N LYS A 597 52.26 -34.02 -12.58
CA LYS A 597 52.25 -33.16 -11.39
C LYS A 597 51.10 -33.63 -10.49
N PRO A 598 51.28 -33.58 -9.16
CA PRO A 598 50.20 -33.93 -8.26
C PRO A 598 49.04 -32.92 -8.36
N PRO A 599 47.80 -33.35 -8.11
CA PRO A 599 46.65 -32.47 -8.14
C PRO A 599 46.65 -31.47 -6.96
N VAL A 600 45.81 -30.44 -7.04
CA VAL A 600 45.59 -29.44 -5.99
C VAL A 600 44.14 -29.51 -5.52
N ALA A 601 43.95 -29.96 -4.28
CA ALA A 601 42.65 -29.95 -3.61
C ALA A 601 42.44 -28.62 -2.86
N VAL A 602 41.24 -28.05 -2.92
CA VAL A 602 40.86 -26.76 -2.32
C VAL A 602 39.74 -26.98 -1.30
N ASN A 603 39.77 -26.25 -0.17
CA ASN A 603 38.77 -26.42 0.88
C ASN A 603 37.36 -26.01 0.44
N ASP A 604 36.36 -26.73 0.95
CA ASP A 604 34.96 -26.54 0.63
C ASP A 604 34.11 -26.16 1.84
N SER A 605 32.89 -25.69 1.58
CA SER A 605 31.87 -25.54 2.61
C SER A 605 30.49 -25.90 2.09
N ALA A 606 29.65 -26.46 2.96
CA ALA A 606 28.26 -26.75 2.65
C ALA A 606 27.34 -26.44 3.84
N MET A 607 26.07 -26.18 3.56
CA MET A 607 25.02 -26.00 4.55
C MET A 607 23.97 -27.09 4.36
N VAL A 608 23.57 -27.72 5.45
CA VAL A 608 22.52 -28.75 5.46
C VAL A 608 21.58 -28.52 6.63
N PHE A 609 20.41 -29.13 6.60
CA PHE A 609 19.46 -29.08 7.72
C PHE A 609 19.60 -30.32 8.61
N GLU A 610 19.33 -30.21 9.91
CA GLU A 610 19.28 -31.36 10.81
C GLU A 610 18.30 -32.42 10.29
N ASN A 611 18.54 -33.69 10.60
CA ASN A 611 17.71 -34.83 10.17
C ASN A 611 17.56 -35.01 8.64
N SER A 612 18.18 -34.16 7.82
CA SER A 612 18.32 -34.41 6.39
C SER A 612 19.23 -35.62 6.15
N SER A 613 19.09 -36.24 4.98
CA SER A 613 19.86 -37.44 4.62
C SER A 613 20.42 -37.29 3.21
N ASN A 614 21.60 -37.84 2.98
CA ASN A 614 22.23 -37.88 1.66
C ASN A 614 22.34 -36.50 1.00
N ASN A 615 22.82 -35.50 1.75
CA ASN A 615 23.09 -34.19 1.17
C ASN A 615 24.33 -34.28 0.28
N SER A 616 24.14 -34.08 -1.02
CA SER A 616 25.21 -34.17 -2.02
C SER A 616 26.11 -32.94 -1.96
N ILE A 617 27.42 -33.17 -1.93
CA ILE A 617 28.48 -32.16 -1.90
C ILE A 617 29.44 -32.45 -3.05
N ASP A 618 29.53 -31.49 -3.97
CA ASP A 618 30.44 -31.54 -5.12
C ASP A 618 31.82 -31.00 -4.72
N VAL A 619 32.62 -31.86 -4.10
CA VAL A 619 33.92 -31.46 -3.56
C VAL A 619 34.98 -31.24 -4.65
N LEU A 620 34.73 -31.66 -5.90
CA LEU A 620 35.73 -31.54 -6.98
C LEU A 620 35.62 -30.24 -7.77
N THR A 621 34.59 -29.42 -7.51
CA THR A 621 34.26 -28.26 -8.36
C THR A 621 35.34 -27.18 -8.38
N ASN A 622 36.05 -26.99 -7.27
CA ASN A 622 37.13 -26.01 -7.09
C ASN A 622 38.53 -26.63 -7.14
N ASP A 623 38.62 -27.95 -7.33
CA ASP A 623 39.87 -28.68 -7.44
C ASP A 623 40.41 -28.66 -8.87
N TYR A 624 41.72 -28.79 -9.01
CA TYR A 624 42.34 -28.83 -10.33
C TYR A 624 43.64 -29.63 -10.35
N ASP A 625 43.96 -30.13 -11.54
CA ASP A 625 45.26 -30.73 -11.85
C ASP A 625 45.98 -29.89 -12.92
N LEU A 626 47.30 -29.72 -12.76
CA LEU A 626 48.11 -28.89 -13.67
C LEU A 626 48.39 -29.54 -15.02
N ASN A 627 48.31 -30.88 -15.11
CA ASN A 627 48.36 -31.63 -16.36
C ASN A 627 46.98 -31.77 -17.01
N GLY A 628 45.91 -31.40 -16.31
CA GLY A 628 44.52 -31.52 -16.74
C GLY A 628 43.98 -32.95 -16.62
N ASP A 629 44.61 -33.78 -15.79
CA ASP A 629 44.15 -35.14 -15.52
C ASP A 629 42.81 -35.14 -14.76
N ASN A 630 41.96 -36.13 -15.06
CA ASN A 630 40.67 -36.26 -14.40
C ASN A 630 40.85 -36.62 -12.92
N LEU A 631 40.25 -35.81 -12.05
CA LEU A 631 40.29 -36.01 -10.61
C LEU A 631 39.25 -37.04 -10.16
N THR A 632 39.66 -37.90 -9.23
CA THR A 632 38.78 -38.87 -8.57
C THR A 632 38.96 -38.80 -7.06
N ILE A 633 37.87 -38.93 -6.31
CA ILE A 633 37.93 -39.01 -4.85
C ILE A 633 38.42 -40.42 -4.48
N LEU A 634 39.53 -40.51 -3.76
CA LEU A 634 40.09 -41.77 -3.26
C LEU A 634 39.45 -42.22 -1.95
N SER A 635 39.23 -41.27 -1.04
CA SER A 635 38.73 -41.56 0.29
C SER A 635 38.15 -40.32 0.95
N VAL A 636 37.17 -40.54 1.82
CA VAL A 636 36.59 -39.52 2.71
C VAL A 636 36.73 -39.98 4.16
N THR A 637 37.07 -39.07 5.07
CA THR A 637 37.05 -39.36 6.52
C THR A 637 35.66 -39.18 7.08
N GLN A 638 35.37 -39.83 8.21
CA GLN A 638 34.11 -39.60 8.91
C GLN A 638 34.17 -38.29 9.71
N PRO A 639 33.13 -37.46 9.62
CA PRO A 639 32.99 -36.28 10.46
C PRO A 639 32.56 -36.67 11.89
N LEU A 640 32.58 -35.73 12.83
CA LEU A 640 32.32 -36.03 14.25
C LEU A 640 30.82 -36.13 14.55
N HIS A 641 29.99 -35.37 13.84
CA HIS A 641 28.56 -35.23 14.13
C HIS A 641 27.67 -35.59 12.92
N GLY A 642 28.18 -36.44 12.04
CA GLY A 642 27.45 -36.96 10.90
C GLY A 642 28.14 -38.19 10.30
N ILE A 643 27.64 -38.62 9.16
CA ILE A 643 28.22 -39.69 8.36
C ILE A 643 28.50 -39.13 6.97
N SER A 644 29.75 -39.27 6.52
CA SER A 644 30.13 -39.02 5.14
C SER A 644 30.15 -40.34 4.36
N SER A 645 29.72 -40.32 3.12
CA SER A 645 29.86 -41.46 2.21
C SER A 645 30.18 -40.98 0.81
N GLN A 646 31.00 -41.72 0.09
CA GLN A 646 31.35 -41.40 -1.29
C GLN A 646 30.55 -42.28 -2.24
N ILE A 647 29.91 -41.67 -3.24
CA ILE A 647 29.24 -42.38 -4.33
C ILE A 647 29.63 -41.70 -5.65
N GLY A 648 30.44 -42.38 -6.45
CA GLY A 648 30.97 -41.80 -7.70
C GLY A 648 31.86 -40.58 -7.41
N SER A 649 31.53 -39.45 -8.05
CA SER A 649 32.24 -38.16 -7.93
C SER A 649 31.70 -37.25 -6.82
N TYR A 650 30.70 -37.69 -6.06
CA TYR A 650 30.06 -36.89 -5.02
C TYR A 650 30.32 -37.47 -3.63
N VAL A 651 30.40 -36.57 -2.64
CA VAL A 651 30.36 -36.94 -1.23
C VAL A 651 28.98 -36.60 -0.68
N TYR A 652 28.38 -37.54 0.01
CA TYR A 652 27.08 -37.40 0.65
C TYR A 652 27.27 -37.28 2.15
N TYR A 653 26.69 -36.24 2.74
CA TYR A 653 26.71 -36.01 4.18
C TYR A 653 25.31 -36.21 4.78
N THR A 654 25.24 -36.95 5.89
CA THR A 654 24.04 -37.11 6.71
C THR A 654 24.36 -36.71 8.15
N PRO A 655 23.81 -35.60 8.68
CA PRO A 655 24.02 -35.23 10.08
C PRO A 655 23.46 -36.30 11.04
N LEU A 656 24.02 -36.39 12.24
CA LEU A 656 23.40 -37.14 13.33
C LEU A 656 22.04 -36.53 13.66
N THR A 657 21.11 -37.38 14.09
CA THR A 657 19.76 -36.95 14.49
C THR A 657 19.85 -35.84 15.54
N SER A 658 19.11 -34.76 15.30
CA SER A 658 19.05 -33.56 16.16
C SER A 658 20.37 -32.80 16.36
N TYR A 659 21.41 -33.07 15.56
CA TYR A 659 22.64 -32.28 15.64
C TYR A 659 22.47 -30.94 14.90
N ILE A 660 22.87 -29.86 15.57
CA ILE A 660 22.93 -28.49 15.04
C ILE A 660 24.31 -27.94 15.38
N GLY A 661 25.00 -27.36 14.40
CA GLY A 661 26.35 -26.83 14.60
C GLY A 661 27.29 -27.09 13.42
N SER A 662 28.57 -26.79 13.64
CA SER A 662 29.62 -27.00 12.64
C SER A 662 30.19 -28.40 12.72
N ASP A 663 30.30 -29.07 11.57
CA ASP A 663 30.95 -30.37 11.42
C ASP A 663 31.98 -30.31 10.29
N SER A 664 32.88 -31.29 10.19
CA SER A 664 33.84 -31.30 9.10
C SER A 664 34.39 -32.69 8.80
N PHE A 665 34.72 -32.92 7.53
CA PHE A 665 35.45 -34.09 7.08
C PHE A 665 36.54 -33.70 6.09
N GLN A 666 37.49 -34.59 5.87
CA GLN A 666 38.53 -34.43 4.85
C GLN A 666 38.28 -35.42 3.71
N TYR A 667 38.66 -35.03 2.51
CA TYR A 667 38.69 -35.91 1.36
C TYR A 667 40.08 -35.87 0.71
N ASN A 668 40.42 -36.98 0.05
CA ASN A 668 41.67 -37.15 -0.68
C ASN A 668 41.33 -37.44 -2.13
N ILE A 669 41.96 -36.75 -3.06
CA ILE A 669 41.78 -36.89 -4.51
C ILE A 669 43.02 -37.50 -5.16
N SER A 670 42.83 -38.15 -6.31
CA SER A 670 43.89 -38.64 -7.19
C SER A 670 43.68 -38.21 -8.61
N ASP A 671 44.79 -37.96 -9.30
CA ASP A 671 44.87 -37.78 -10.75
C ASP A 671 44.83 -39.11 -11.53
N GLY A 672 44.85 -40.27 -10.86
CA GLY A 672 44.93 -41.58 -11.51
C GLY A 672 46.27 -41.87 -12.22
N LYS A 673 47.25 -40.99 -12.07
CA LYS A 673 48.62 -41.03 -12.62
C LYS A 673 49.70 -41.09 -11.54
N GLY A 674 49.29 -41.16 -10.27
CA GLY A 674 50.14 -41.41 -9.10
C GLY A 674 50.32 -40.20 -8.19
N GLY A 675 49.70 -39.06 -8.49
CA GLY A 675 49.64 -37.88 -7.62
C GLY A 675 48.33 -37.83 -6.82
N ASN A 676 48.43 -37.42 -5.56
CA ASN A 676 47.30 -37.27 -4.64
C ASN A 676 47.35 -35.93 -3.89
N SER A 677 46.19 -35.44 -3.45
CA SER A 677 46.05 -34.18 -2.69
C SER A 677 44.83 -34.22 -1.77
N SER A 678 44.80 -33.45 -0.69
CA SER A 678 43.70 -33.51 0.29
C SER A 678 43.20 -32.12 0.70
N ALA A 679 41.91 -32.01 0.96
CA ALA A 679 41.25 -30.79 1.43
C ALA A 679 40.17 -31.08 2.48
N THR A 680 39.69 -30.03 3.13
CA THR A 680 38.68 -30.08 4.20
C THR A 680 37.35 -29.50 3.72
N VAL A 681 36.25 -30.17 4.04
CA VAL A 681 34.89 -29.66 3.88
C VAL A 681 34.36 -29.23 5.25
N VAL A 682 33.92 -27.97 5.36
CA VAL A 682 33.22 -27.46 6.55
C VAL A 682 31.72 -27.50 6.33
N ILE A 683 30.99 -28.20 7.19
CA ILE A 683 29.54 -28.32 7.15
C ILE A 683 28.93 -27.44 8.24
N THR A 684 27.93 -26.64 7.87
CA THR A 684 27.06 -25.97 8.84
C THR A 684 25.70 -26.65 8.85
N VAL A 685 25.35 -27.32 9.96
CA VAL A 685 24.04 -27.96 10.15
C VAL A 685 23.11 -26.98 10.86
N LYS A 686 22.02 -26.62 10.19
CA LYS A 686 20.98 -25.71 10.71
C LYS A 686 19.73 -26.47 11.17
N PRO A 687 18.96 -25.91 12.12
CA PRO A 687 17.66 -26.48 12.48
C PRO A 687 16.70 -26.51 11.27
N VAL A 688 15.79 -27.48 11.25
CA VAL A 688 14.66 -27.48 10.30
C VAL A 688 13.62 -26.46 10.78
N ASN A 689 13.06 -25.68 9.86
CA ASN A 689 11.97 -24.76 10.18
C ASN A 689 10.73 -25.55 10.64
N THR A 690 10.16 -25.17 11.77
CA THR A 690 8.88 -25.68 12.29
C THR A 690 7.84 -24.58 12.12
N PRO A 691 6.62 -24.87 11.67
CA PRO A 691 5.58 -23.85 11.59
C PRO A 691 5.32 -23.20 12.97
N PRO A 692 4.80 -21.95 12.99
CA PRO A 692 4.44 -21.26 14.21
C PRO A 692 3.53 -22.09 15.12
N ASN A 693 3.63 -21.86 16.43
CA ASN A 693 2.68 -22.46 17.37
C ASN A 693 1.26 -22.06 16.98
N MET A 694 0.36 -23.04 16.92
CA MET A 694 -1.05 -22.79 16.66
C MET A 694 -1.59 -21.81 17.71
N PRO A 695 -2.22 -20.69 17.29
CA PRO A 695 -2.83 -19.75 18.22
C PRO A 695 -3.76 -20.47 19.20
N SER A 696 -3.60 -20.18 20.50
CA SER A 696 -4.26 -20.90 21.59
C SER A 696 -4.56 -19.99 22.77
N TYR A 697 -5.33 -20.47 23.75
CA TYR A 697 -5.74 -19.71 24.95
C TYR A 697 -6.39 -18.36 24.59
N PRO A 698 -7.54 -18.39 23.90
CA PRO A 698 -8.26 -17.18 23.56
C PRO A 698 -8.68 -16.43 24.82
N ASN A 699 -8.62 -15.10 24.77
CA ASN A 699 -9.28 -14.21 25.70
C ASN A 699 -10.12 -13.24 24.84
N PRO A 700 -11.45 -13.12 25.03
CA PRO A 700 -12.27 -13.91 25.96
C PRO A 700 -12.25 -15.41 25.63
N ASP A 701 -12.61 -16.24 26.62
CA ASP A 701 -12.63 -17.69 26.48
C ASP A 701 -13.65 -18.12 25.40
N ASP A 702 -13.40 -19.24 24.71
CA ASP A 702 -14.34 -19.74 23.70
C ASP A 702 -15.68 -20.17 24.32
N GLY A 703 -16.76 -19.64 23.77
CA GLY A 703 -18.13 -19.78 24.28
C GLY A 703 -18.43 -18.92 25.50
N GLU A 704 -17.56 -17.99 25.89
CA GLU A 704 -17.80 -17.11 27.03
C GLU A 704 -19.03 -16.23 26.79
N ASN A 705 -19.84 -16.06 27.84
CA ASN A 705 -21.05 -15.24 27.82
C ASN A 705 -20.88 -14.06 28.74
N ALA A 706 -21.64 -13.01 28.47
CA ALA A 706 -21.60 -11.77 29.23
C ALA A 706 -20.25 -11.04 29.23
N VAL A 707 -19.50 -11.17 28.13
CA VAL A 707 -18.22 -10.49 27.94
C VAL A 707 -18.42 -8.98 27.81
N SER A 708 -17.50 -8.18 28.39
CA SER A 708 -17.55 -6.72 28.26
C SER A 708 -17.60 -6.30 26.79
N VAL A 709 -18.37 -5.25 26.50
CA VAL A 709 -18.40 -4.65 25.15
C VAL A 709 -17.11 -3.90 24.79
N THR A 710 -16.14 -3.82 25.69
CA THR A 710 -14.83 -3.18 25.48
C THR A 710 -13.67 -4.17 25.63
N ILE A 711 -13.93 -5.46 25.34
CA ILE A 711 -12.93 -6.53 25.51
C ILE A 711 -11.89 -6.48 24.38
N ASP A 712 -10.61 -6.58 24.74
CA ASP A 712 -9.55 -6.88 23.78
C ASP A 712 -9.46 -8.39 23.55
N LEU A 713 -9.30 -8.79 22.28
CA LEU A 713 -9.00 -10.17 21.94
C LEU A 713 -7.53 -10.45 22.24
N GLY A 714 -7.22 -11.55 22.91
CA GLY A 714 -5.86 -11.98 23.23
C GLY A 714 -5.66 -13.46 22.95
N TRP A 715 -4.44 -13.87 22.61
CA TRP A 715 -4.08 -15.27 22.38
C TRP A 715 -2.60 -15.51 22.71
N ASN A 716 -2.24 -16.77 22.89
CA ASN A 716 -0.85 -17.21 22.89
C ASN A 716 -0.41 -17.58 21.47
N GLY A 717 0.85 -17.27 21.16
CA GLY A 717 1.50 -17.60 19.90
C GLY A 717 3.01 -17.76 20.07
N GLY A 718 3.77 -17.46 19.02
CA GLY A 718 5.21 -17.63 18.95
C GLY A 718 5.61 -18.84 18.12
N ASP A 719 6.90 -19.11 18.04
CA ASP A 719 7.46 -20.15 17.19
C ASP A 719 8.31 -21.15 18.00
N PRO A 720 8.26 -22.46 17.71
CA PRO A 720 9.22 -23.42 18.25
C PRO A 720 10.68 -23.08 17.92
N ASN A 721 10.94 -22.39 16.82
CA ASN A 721 12.24 -21.89 16.40
C ASN A 721 12.48 -20.48 17.00
N PRO A 722 13.41 -20.31 17.95
CA PRO A 722 13.57 -19.05 18.69
C PRO A 722 14.08 -17.86 17.85
N ASP A 723 14.66 -18.12 16.68
CA ASP A 723 15.14 -17.10 15.74
C ASP A 723 14.05 -16.65 14.74
N ASP A 724 12.87 -17.27 14.78
CA ASP A 724 11.78 -17.01 13.85
C ASP A 724 10.85 -15.91 14.40
N THR A 725 10.52 -14.97 13.54
CA THR A 725 9.57 -13.90 13.85
C THR A 725 8.18 -14.30 13.39
N VAL A 726 7.19 -14.23 14.29
CA VAL A 726 5.79 -14.58 13.96
C VAL A 726 4.92 -13.33 13.78
N LEU A 727 4.11 -13.35 12.72
CA LEU A 727 3.10 -12.34 12.42
C LEU A 727 1.69 -12.97 12.41
N TYR A 728 0.69 -12.19 12.79
CA TYR A 728 -0.69 -12.64 12.97
C TYR A 728 -1.65 -11.88 12.04
N ASP A 729 -2.49 -12.63 11.33
CA ASP A 729 -3.71 -12.12 10.71
C ASP A 729 -4.89 -12.37 11.67
N VAL A 730 -5.70 -11.33 11.90
CA VAL A 730 -6.89 -11.40 12.77
C VAL A 730 -8.13 -11.41 11.91
N TYR A 731 -9.01 -12.38 12.15
CA TYR A 731 -10.34 -12.44 11.56
C TYR A 731 -11.37 -12.27 12.66
N PHE A 732 -12.29 -11.32 12.54
CA PHE A 732 -13.28 -11.00 13.57
C PHE A 732 -14.59 -10.50 12.95
N GLY A 733 -15.74 -10.92 13.47
CA GLY A 733 -17.05 -10.43 13.04
C GLY A 733 -18.22 -11.20 13.64
N THR A 734 -19.44 -10.90 13.20
CA THR A 734 -20.69 -11.53 13.72
C THR A 734 -21.10 -12.81 12.97
N SER A 735 -20.25 -13.28 12.06
CA SER A 735 -20.47 -14.44 11.18
C SER A 735 -19.46 -15.53 11.50
N ASN A 736 -19.87 -16.80 11.40
CA ASN A 736 -18.98 -17.97 11.56
C ASN A 736 -17.90 -18.09 10.46
N SER A 737 -17.95 -17.24 9.44
CA SER A 737 -16.86 -16.95 8.51
C SER A 737 -16.45 -15.49 8.66
N PRO A 738 -15.70 -15.14 9.73
CA PRO A 738 -15.38 -13.75 10.01
C PRO A 738 -14.42 -13.17 8.95
N PRO A 739 -14.57 -11.89 8.54
CA PRO A 739 -13.65 -11.23 7.63
C PRO A 739 -12.28 -10.98 8.29
N LYS A 740 -11.23 -10.85 7.48
CA LYS A 740 -9.91 -10.41 7.97
C LYS A 740 -9.99 -8.92 8.33
N VAL A 741 -9.72 -8.57 9.58
CA VAL A 741 -9.78 -7.19 10.09
C VAL A 741 -8.39 -6.59 10.33
N ARG A 742 -7.36 -7.44 10.45
CA ARG A 742 -5.96 -7.04 10.64
C ARG A 742 -5.05 -8.02 9.90
N SER A 743 -3.95 -7.52 9.36
CA SER A 743 -2.93 -8.36 8.74
C SER A 743 -1.54 -8.05 9.26
N ASN A 744 -0.70 -9.08 9.33
CA ASN A 744 0.74 -9.01 9.60
C ASN A 744 1.11 -8.22 10.86
N GLN A 745 0.37 -8.38 11.96
CA GLN A 745 0.74 -7.74 13.22
C GLN A 745 1.60 -8.66 14.10
N SER A 746 2.48 -8.09 14.93
CA SER A 746 3.32 -8.85 15.87
C SER A 746 2.71 -8.99 17.26
N ALA A 747 1.69 -8.19 17.60
CA ALA A 747 1.03 -8.22 18.89
C ALA A 747 0.18 -9.49 19.07
N LEU A 748 0.15 -10.01 20.31
CA LEU A 748 -0.69 -11.12 20.76
C LEU A 748 -2.07 -10.67 21.26
N SER A 749 -2.47 -9.45 20.90
CA SER A 749 -3.78 -8.90 21.18
C SER A 749 -4.32 -8.08 20.01
N TYR A 750 -5.63 -7.85 20.02
CA TYR A 750 -6.35 -7.05 19.05
C TYR A 750 -7.55 -6.38 19.73
N ASP A 751 -7.61 -5.05 19.68
CA ASP A 751 -8.74 -4.26 20.14
C ASP A 751 -9.79 -4.16 19.01
N PRO A 752 -10.98 -4.78 19.16
CA PRO A 752 -12.05 -4.70 18.16
C PRO A 752 -12.92 -3.44 18.31
N GLY A 753 -12.63 -2.56 19.27
CA GLY A 753 -13.44 -1.40 19.63
C GLY A 753 -14.66 -1.76 20.49
N ILE A 754 -15.64 -0.85 20.55
CA ILE A 754 -16.88 -1.06 21.31
C ILE A 754 -17.81 -2.00 20.55
N LEU A 755 -18.14 -3.13 21.16
CA LEU A 755 -18.98 -4.18 20.61
C LEU A 755 -20.48 -3.96 20.89
N LEU A 756 -21.32 -4.56 20.05
CA LEU A 756 -22.77 -4.57 20.27
C LEU A 756 -23.12 -5.43 21.48
N TYR A 757 -24.09 -5.00 22.30
CA TYR A 757 -24.63 -5.78 23.42
C TYR A 757 -25.38 -7.03 22.93
N ASN A 758 -25.40 -8.08 23.75
CA ASN A 758 -26.12 -9.33 23.50
C ASN A 758 -25.88 -9.91 22.09
N THR A 759 -24.65 -9.79 21.58
CA THR A 759 -24.29 -10.18 20.22
C THR A 759 -23.17 -11.21 20.26
N SER A 760 -23.31 -12.28 19.48
CA SER A 760 -22.26 -13.28 19.31
C SER A 760 -21.25 -12.83 18.25
N PHE A 761 -19.98 -12.84 18.63
CA PHE A 761 -18.85 -12.58 17.73
C PHE A 761 -18.04 -13.86 17.55
N TYR A 762 -17.49 -14.03 16.36
CA TYR A 762 -16.63 -15.15 15.96
C TYR A 762 -15.30 -14.61 15.48
N TRP A 763 -14.22 -15.30 15.83
CA TRP A 763 -12.88 -14.87 15.49
C TRP A 763 -11.88 -16.01 15.41
N LYS A 764 -10.82 -15.79 14.64
CA LYS A 764 -9.70 -16.72 14.54
C LYS A 764 -8.43 -15.96 14.18
N ILE A 765 -7.30 -16.59 14.46
CA ILE A 765 -5.97 -16.06 14.18
C ILE A 765 -5.23 -16.98 13.22
N VAL A 766 -4.54 -16.42 12.24
CA VAL A 766 -3.57 -17.15 11.40
C VAL A 766 -2.18 -16.60 11.70
N ALA A 767 -1.29 -17.46 12.20
CA ALA A 767 0.10 -17.13 12.49
C ALA A 767 1.00 -17.52 11.31
N TRP A 768 1.97 -16.68 10.97
CA TRP A 768 2.93 -16.85 9.89
C TRP A 768 4.35 -16.64 10.43
N ASP A 769 5.30 -17.52 10.09
CA ASP A 769 6.73 -17.29 10.35
C ASP A 769 7.38 -16.47 9.21
N ASN A 770 8.65 -16.09 9.39
CA ASN A 770 9.47 -15.41 8.39
C ASN A 770 9.99 -16.32 7.27
N HIS A 771 9.69 -17.62 7.33
CA HIS A 771 10.03 -18.63 6.32
C HIS A 771 8.83 -19.02 5.44
N GLY A 772 7.65 -18.43 5.69
CA GLY A 772 6.41 -18.60 4.94
C GLY A 772 5.53 -19.78 5.40
N ALA A 773 5.86 -20.47 6.49
CA ALA A 773 4.95 -21.47 7.08
C ALA A 773 3.90 -20.79 7.96
N SER A 774 2.74 -21.43 8.11
CA SER A 774 1.64 -20.89 8.89
C SER A 774 0.86 -21.94 9.65
N THR A 775 0.24 -21.50 10.73
CA THR A 775 -0.76 -22.26 11.48
C THR A 775 -2.01 -21.42 11.70
N THR A 776 -3.17 -22.07 11.61
CA THR A 776 -4.47 -21.43 11.82
C THR A 776 -5.04 -21.90 13.14
N GLY A 777 -5.37 -20.96 14.03
CA GLY A 777 -6.07 -21.23 15.27
C GLY A 777 -7.52 -21.68 15.03
N PRO A 778 -8.17 -22.28 16.03
CA PRO A 778 -9.60 -22.59 15.99
C PRO A 778 -10.46 -21.33 15.72
N LEU A 779 -11.69 -21.55 15.25
CA LEU A 779 -12.71 -20.51 15.26
C LEU A 779 -13.29 -20.43 16.68
N TRP A 780 -12.98 -19.34 17.37
CA TRP A 780 -13.52 -19.02 18.68
C TRP A 780 -14.74 -18.13 18.56
N HIS A 781 -15.58 -18.13 19.59
CA HIS A 781 -16.72 -17.24 19.68
C HIS A 781 -16.99 -16.82 21.11
N PHE A 782 -17.67 -15.70 21.30
CA PHE A 782 -18.18 -15.26 22.59
C PHE A 782 -19.44 -14.41 22.39
N THR A 783 -20.24 -14.25 23.43
CA THR A 783 -21.40 -13.37 23.44
C THR A 783 -21.20 -12.26 24.47
N THR A 784 -21.35 -11.01 24.01
CA THR A 784 -21.25 -9.82 24.87
C THR A 784 -22.37 -9.75 25.90
N GLN A 785 -22.13 -9.02 27.00
CA GLN A 785 -23.11 -8.75 28.04
C GLN A 785 -24.44 -8.23 27.50
N GLN A 786 -25.52 -8.62 28.17
CA GLN A 786 -26.81 -7.98 27.97
C GLN A 786 -26.70 -6.52 28.41
N LYS A 787 -27.32 -5.61 27.66
CA LYS A 787 -27.52 -4.25 28.16
C LYS A 787 -28.43 -4.39 29.38
N ASN A 788 -27.93 -4.06 30.58
CA ASN A 788 -28.74 -4.12 31.80
C ASN A 788 -30.09 -3.43 31.56
N GLU A 789 -31.19 -4.12 31.87
CA GLU A 789 -32.54 -3.56 31.77
C GLU A 789 -32.59 -2.26 32.56
N GLU A 790 -32.98 -1.18 31.87
CA GLU A 790 -33.09 0.16 32.45
C GLU A 790 -34.12 0.13 33.60
N LYS A 791 -33.69 0.53 34.80
CA LYS A 791 -34.47 0.35 36.02
C LYS A 791 -35.28 1.60 36.33
N ILE A 792 -36.61 1.53 36.22
CA ILE A 792 -37.51 2.54 36.79
C ILE A 792 -38.03 2.11 38.16
N VAL A 793 -37.88 2.98 39.17
CA VAL A 793 -38.37 2.79 40.53
C VAL A 793 -39.19 4.00 40.94
N VAL A 794 -40.40 3.77 41.45
CA VAL A 794 -41.23 4.81 42.08
C VAL A 794 -41.48 4.47 43.54
N ASN A 795 -41.36 5.48 44.41
CA ASN A 795 -41.72 5.39 45.82
C ASN A 795 -42.63 6.57 46.19
N ILE A 796 -43.80 6.29 46.76
CA ILE A 796 -44.68 7.31 47.34
C ILE A 796 -44.12 7.69 48.72
N THR A 797 -43.89 8.99 48.92
CA THR A 797 -43.58 9.53 50.25
C THR A 797 -44.84 9.47 51.09
N ARG A 798 -44.91 8.47 51.98
CA ARG A 798 -46.00 8.34 52.95
C ARG A 798 -45.93 9.55 53.90
N PRO A 799 -47.03 10.29 54.13
CA PRO A 799 -47.01 11.44 55.03
C PRO A 799 -46.44 11.03 56.39
N LEU A 800 -45.50 11.82 56.90
CA LEU A 800 -44.73 11.56 58.12
C LEU A 800 -45.61 10.95 59.22
N ASN A 801 -45.17 9.82 59.75
CA ASN A 801 -45.79 9.16 60.89
C ASN A 801 -46.06 10.18 62.01
N HIS A 802 -47.33 10.29 62.39
CA HIS A 802 -47.76 10.61 63.76
C HIS A 802 -47.51 12.04 64.28
N SER A 803 -47.71 13.13 63.53
CA SER A 803 -47.77 14.48 64.13
C SER A 803 -48.68 15.46 63.37
N PHE A 804 -49.50 16.22 64.11
CA PHE A 804 -50.39 17.26 63.59
C PHE A 804 -49.76 18.65 63.77
N TYR A 805 -49.80 19.48 62.73
CA TYR A 805 -49.22 20.83 62.70
C TYR A 805 -50.28 21.87 62.30
N LEU A 806 -50.29 23.04 62.96
CA LEU A 806 -51.08 24.20 62.55
C LEU A 806 -50.19 25.45 62.58
N ARG A 807 -50.18 26.23 61.48
CA ARG A 807 -49.30 27.41 61.33
C ARG A 807 -47.83 27.13 61.69
N ASN A 808 -47.32 25.98 61.23
CA ASN A 808 -45.94 25.50 61.47
C ASN A 808 -45.57 25.22 62.94
N ILE A 809 -46.55 25.14 63.86
CA ILE A 809 -46.34 24.71 65.24
C ILE A 809 -46.82 23.25 65.38
N ARG A 810 -45.96 22.39 65.93
CA ARG A 810 -46.31 20.99 66.26
C ARG A 810 -47.25 20.98 67.45
N LEU A 811 -48.49 20.51 67.26
CA LEU A 811 -49.50 20.51 68.32
C LEU A 811 -49.47 19.21 69.14
N PHE A 812 -49.45 18.04 68.50
CA PHE A 812 -49.34 16.73 69.20
C PHE A 812 -48.99 15.58 68.25
N SER A 813 -48.62 14.43 68.84
CA SER A 813 -48.35 13.18 68.12
C SER A 813 -49.61 12.33 68.02
N LEU A 814 -49.79 11.64 66.88
CA LEU A 814 -51.01 10.89 66.57
C LEU A 814 -50.75 9.37 66.54
N PRO A 815 -51.59 8.50 67.11
CA PRO A 815 -51.37 7.04 67.06
C PRO A 815 -51.49 6.47 65.62
N ARG A 816 -51.01 5.23 65.41
CA ARG A 816 -51.15 4.51 64.13
C ARG A 816 -52.62 4.46 63.73
N ASN A 817 -52.90 4.79 62.46
CA ASN A 817 -54.22 4.89 61.83
C ASN A 817 -55.02 6.19 62.10
N THR A 818 -54.35 7.33 62.29
CA THR A 818 -55.06 8.60 62.49
C THR A 818 -55.52 9.28 61.20
N ILE A 819 -56.75 9.80 61.27
CA ILE A 819 -57.54 10.50 60.26
C ILE A 819 -56.97 11.91 59.99
N VAL A 820 -56.81 12.26 58.72
CA VAL A 820 -56.30 13.58 58.29
C VAL A 820 -57.46 14.47 57.82
N PHE A 821 -57.78 15.52 58.57
CA PHE A 821 -58.66 16.60 58.11
C PHE A 821 -57.83 17.68 57.42
N GLY A 822 -57.96 17.80 56.10
CA GLY A 822 -57.26 18.80 55.30
C GLY A 822 -56.89 18.30 53.91
N SER A 823 -56.16 19.13 53.15
CA SER A 823 -55.52 18.73 51.90
C SER A 823 -54.32 17.82 52.20
N ILE A 824 -54.20 16.71 51.47
CA ILE A 824 -53.03 15.81 51.56
C ILE A 824 -52.13 16.09 50.35
N LYS A 825 -50.85 16.35 50.59
CA LYS A 825 -49.84 16.41 49.54
C LYS A 825 -49.21 15.03 49.37
N ILE A 826 -49.39 14.42 48.21
CA ILE A 826 -48.75 13.17 47.82
C ILE A 826 -47.50 13.55 47.01
N THR A 827 -46.34 13.04 47.41
CA THR A 827 -45.07 13.28 46.72
C THR A 827 -44.52 11.94 46.24
N ALA A 828 -44.22 11.84 44.95
CA ALA A 828 -43.59 10.66 44.39
C ALA A 828 -42.09 10.93 44.16
N LYS A 829 -41.25 10.02 44.63
CA LYS A 829 -39.82 9.99 44.29
C LYS A 829 -39.61 8.92 43.23
N VAL A 830 -39.24 9.35 42.03
CA VAL A 830 -39.02 8.47 40.88
C VAL A 830 -37.56 8.56 40.47
N THR A 831 -36.95 7.40 40.22
CA THR A 831 -35.61 7.28 39.64
C THR A 831 -35.69 6.34 38.45
N ALA A 832 -35.21 6.79 37.30
CA ALA A 832 -35.19 6.02 36.06
C ALA A 832 -33.86 6.28 35.33
N ASP A 833 -33.23 5.23 34.83
CA ASP A 833 -31.93 5.32 34.13
C ASP A 833 -32.04 6.03 32.78
N ALA A 834 -33.20 5.91 32.11
CA ALA A 834 -33.51 6.58 30.83
C ALA A 834 -34.15 7.97 30.99
N GLY A 835 -34.24 8.49 32.22
CA GLY A 835 -35.07 9.65 32.54
C GLY A 835 -36.56 9.29 32.66
N VAL A 836 -37.31 10.12 33.37
CA VAL A 836 -38.74 9.91 33.63
C VAL A 836 -39.56 10.68 32.60
N ASP A 837 -40.36 9.98 31.79
CA ASP A 837 -41.29 10.59 30.83
C ASP A 837 -42.42 11.30 31.59
N ARG A 838 -43.15 10.54 32.41
CA ARG A 838 -44.26 11.07 33.20
C ARG A 838 -44.58 10.27 34.44
N VAL A 839 -45.23 10.92 35.39
CA VAL A 839 -45.74 10.35 36.63
C VAL A 839 -47.24 10.63 36.73
N GLU A 840 -48.02 9.59 36.88
CA GLU A 840 -49.48 9.62 36.91
C GLU A 840 -49.98 9.29 38.33
N PHE A 841 -50.89 10.12 38.83
CA PHE A 841 -51.52 10.00 40.15
C PHE A 841 -52.97 9.54 39.98
N TYR A 842 -53.31 8.39 40.56
CA TYR A 842 -54.65 7.80 40.53
C TYR A 842 -55.27 7.77 41.93
N ILE A 843 -56.57 8.02 42.00
CA ILE A 843 -57.40 7.81 43.20
C ILE A 843 -58.55 6.88 42.83
N ASP A 844 -58.65 5.74 43.50
CA ASP A 844 -59.61 4.65 43.23
C ASP A 844 -59.65 4.24 41.76
N GLY A 845 -58.46 4.09 41.15
CA GLY A 845 -58.31 3.72 39.74
C GLY A 845 -58.64 4.83 38.74
N LYS A 846 -58.98 6.05 39.19
CA LYS A 846 -59.23 7.20 38.30
C LYS A 846 -58.02 8.14 38.28
N LEU A 847 -57.48 8.40 37.09
CA LEU A 847 -56.39 9.36 36.88
C LEU A 847 -56.83 10.76 37.34
N LYS A 848 -55.97 11.42 38.12
CA LYS A 848 -56.20 12.76 38.68
C LYS A 848 -55.20 13.79 38.19
N LYS A 849 -53.94 13.38 37.98
CA LYS A 849 -52.87 14.26 37.50
C LYS A 849 -51.81 13.43 36.77
N THR A 850 -51.29 13.99 35.70
CA THR A 850 -50.03 13.56 35.05
C THR A 850 -49.02 14.67 35.24
N ASP A 851 -47.78 14.33 35.59
CA ASP A 851 -46.72 15.26 35.95
C ASP A 851 -45.42 14.81 35.30
N THR A 852 -44.79 15.65 34.49
CA THR A 852 -43.60 15.31 33.71
C THR A 852 -42.31 15.93 34.28
N ILE A 853 -42.44 16.79 35.30
CA ILE A 853 -41.32 17.53 35.90
C ILE A 853 -41.31 17.34 37.43
N PRO A 854 -40.15 17.00 38.06
CA PRO A 854 -40.05 16.90 39.51
C PRO A 854 -40.01 18.29 40.19
N PRO A 855 -40.49 18.44 41.44
CA PRO A 855 -41.00 17.37 42.32
C PRO A 855 -42.43 16.95 41.96
N TYR A 856 -42.60 15.66 41.65
CA TYR A 856 -43.88 15.07 41.27
C TYR A 856 -44.84 15.06 42.46
N THR A 857 -45.82 15.97 42.43
CA THR A 857 -46.69 16.20 43.58
C THR A 857 -48.15 16.42 43.19
N TYR A 858 -49.04 15.80 43.97
CA TYR A 858 -50.48 15.98 43.83
C TYR A 858 -51.11 16.41 45.16
N HIS A 859 -51.85 17.51 45.13
CA HIS A 859 -52.63 18.00 46.27
C HIS A 859 -54.06 17.47 46.17
N TRP A 860 -54.39 16.52 47.05
CA TRP A 860 -55.71 15.91 47.09
C TRP A 860 -56.59 16.53 48.18
N ILE A 861 -57.79 16.97 47.79
CA ILE A 861 -58.80 17.55 48.68
C ILE A 861 -60.10 16.77 48.49
N THR A 862 -60.65 16.20 49.56
CA THR A 862 -61.95 15.51 49.54
C THR A 862 -62.80 15.90 50.74
N LEU A 863 -64.12 16.02 50.52
CA LEU A 863 -65.13 16.46 51.48
C LEU A 863 -66.00 15.31 52.02
N LYS A 864 -65.75 14.04 51.65
CA LYS A 864 -66.59 12.88 52.03
C LYS A 864 -65.77 11.75 52.69
N LEU A 865 -66.41 11.06 53.64
CA LEU A 865 -65.85 9.97 54.46
C LEU A 865 -65.78 8.63 53.70
N PHE A 866 -64.64 8.24 53.12
CA PHE A 866 -64.44 6.90 52.55
C PHE A 866 -62.95 6.44 52.60
N LYS A 867 -62.74 5.12 52.46
CA LYS A 867 -61.44 4.49 52.17
C LYS A 867 -61.10 4.77 50.71
N HIS A 868 -59.88 5.22 50.43
CA HIS A 868 -59.40 5.49 49.07
C HIS A 868 -58.06 4.78 48.81
N ASN A 869 -57.88 4.22 47.61
CA ASN A 869 -56.58 3.73 47.15
C ASN A 869 -55.91 4.78 46.27
N ILE A 870 -54.65 5.11 46.59
CA ILE A 870 -53.82 6.05 45.85
C ILE A 870 -52.74 5.25 45.16
N MET A 871 -52.69 5.27 43.84
CA MET A 871 -51.61 4.67 43.05
C MET A 871 -50.83 5.78 42.37
N VAL A 872 -49.51 5.68 42.41
CA VAL A 872 -48.63 6.47 41.55
C VAL A 872 -47.97 5.52 40.57
N GLN A 873 -48.08 5.82 39.29
CA GLN A 873 -47.44 5.07 38.22
C GLN A 873 -46.49 5.99 37.45
N ALA A 874 -45.25 5.57 37.25
CA ALA A 874 -44.26 6.31 36.51
C ALA A 874 -43.90 5.58 35.22
N TYR A 875 -43.56 6.35 34.20
CA TYR A 875 -43.13 5.91 32.88
C TYR A 875 -41.76 6.52 32.60
N ASP A 876 -40.84 5.75 32.02
CA ASP A 876 -39.60 6.30 31.47
C ASP A 876 -39.76 6.70 30.00
N ASN A 877 -38.75 7.36 29.44
CA ASN A 877 -38.73 7.84 28.06
C ASN A 877 -38.77 6.72 26.99
N HIS A 878 -38.63 5.46 27.41
CA HIS A 878 -38.69 4.29 26.54
C HIS A 878 -39.98 3.47 26.75
N GLY A 879 -40.90 3.95 27.60
CA GLY A 879 -42.23 3.36 27.81
C GLY A 879 -42.28 2.26 28.87
N ASN A 880 -41.20 1.99 29.63
CA ASN A 880 -41.24 1.08 30.77
C ASN A 880 -42.00 1.73 31.94
N THR A 881 -42.63 0.91 32.79
CA THR A 881 -43.47 1.44 33.88
C THR A 881 -43.17 0.79 35.23
N ALA A 882 -43.30 1.58 36.30
CA ALA A 882 -43.34 1.09 37.68
C ALA A 882 -44.43 1.82 38.47
N SER A 883 -45.00 1.16 39.48
CA SER A 883 -46.01 1.76 40.37
C SER A 883 -45.74 1.48 41.84
N ASP A 884 -46.25 2.38 42.70
CA ASP A 884 -46.34 2.19 44.16
C ASP A 884 -47.76 2.62 44.59
N GLU A 885 -48.27 2.00 45.66
CA GLU A 885 -49.64 2.20 46.14
C GLU A 885 -49.70 2.52 47.63
N LEU A 886 -50.71 3.32 47.98
CA LEU A 886 -51.02 3.73 49.35
C LEU A 886 -52.53 3.75 49.56
N THR A 887 -53.01 2.91 50.48
CA THR A 887 -54.39 3.00 50.99
C THR A 887 -54.47 4.05 52.10
N VAL A 888 -55.41 4.99 51.98
CA VAL A 888 -55.71 6.01 53.00
C VAL A 888 -57.14 5.90 53.50
N PHE A 889 -57.33 6.16 54.80
CA PHE A 889 -58.64 6.19 55.46
C PHE A 889 -58.92 7.61 55.94
N LYS A 890 -60.08 8.16 55.58
CA LYS A 890 -60.55 9.45 56.08
C LYS A 890 -61.94 9.28 56.70
N LEU A 891 -62.02 9.36 58.03
CA LEU A 891 -63.27 9.66 58.75
C LEU A 891 -63.56 11.17 58.70
#